data_AF-A0A2N0D0V9-F1
#
_entry.id   AF-A0A2N0D0V9-F1
#
_cell.length_a   1.000
_cell.length_b   1.000
_cell.length_c   1.000
_cell.angle_alpha   90.00
_cell.angle_beta   90.00
_cell.angle_gamma   90.00
#
_symmetry.space_group_name_H-M   'P 1'
#
loop_
_entity.id
_entity.type
_entity.pdbx_description
1 polymer ?
#
loop_
_entity_poly.entity_id
_entity_poly.type
_entity_poly.pdbx_seq_one_letter_code
_entity_poly.pdbx_strand_id
1 'polypeptide(L)'
;MTINQPISALPAGLPDLALFTEKAAGTGSVIIYQPYLDPSQRNQLDAAAVPLDISFNTQASTREYELFRIVHQHHDAIGLGDDMFWGLLSSKFEMKSVTSFPSFVTEAEKARAEGADAYVYNPLIGHAAIYSNVWEHSLLGGHPGMEPIFLHLQKLGYPIAPPQDKTVFVFCNYFCGNRKFWSGYFAFCERILESLEDEARLGTPAGTAYAGVAHYSRDASAKMRPFVIERLLGLYIQHAAASGLKIAAFVPTVADFEWKFGARLGRMLHGLFAAKEAFLQSRDQALLTAWQEGRQPLIKQPHLIWGADDPPAWMPRGQFAVGRELMRSYAPQASSAIPVPQQPAQASPRIEQPLRTALQPFAGGWPAHKDRHCIWIVTPDSYNHSHAFDEVALGLQGAFEELGGSAPIVRDMNAFAGRAPIIYGGNLLPAEIVGHLPKDSVVINLEQVSEESIWINSRYTSILKSLPVLDYSPRNRENLAAKGIDHAGVLEIGYSRCLSQIEHAPVKDIDVLFYGSLNERRHHILKTLEQGGLKIAHLFNVYGAERDAAIARAKIVINIHHYASGVFEIVRISYLLANRVCVLTEGDIRDPDIQPFIGGVAIEPYDKMIERCHGLIADAAERDSIAANGFAAMQSRSQAEMLMSVMKAGT
;
A
#
# COMPACT_ATOMS: atom_id res chain seq x y z
N MET A 1 13.14 24.44 -12.21
CA MET A 1 14.01 25.44 -11.56
C MET A 1 15.44 24.92 -11.68
N THR A 2 16.34 25.71 -12.26
CA THR A 2 17.78 25.41 -12.25
C THR A 2 18.35 25.77 -10.88
N ILE A 3 19.34 24.99 -10.40
CA ILE A 3 19.94 24.97 -9.05
C ILE A 3 20.31 26.35 -8.44
N ASN A 4 20.60 27.33 -9.29
CA ASN A 4 21.15 28.63 -8.89
C ASN A 4 20.19 29.82 -8.99
N GLN A 5 18.87 29.60 -9.03
CA GLN A 5 17.96 30.73 -8.79
C GLN A 5 17.90 31.02 -7.28
N PRO A 6 18.32 32.21 -6.82
CA PRO A 6 18.03 32.63 -5.46
C PRO A 6 16.51 32.59 -5.26
N ILE A 7 16.06 32.13 -4.09
CA ILE A 7 14.63 32.09 -3.78
C ILE A 7 14.15 33.54 -3.81
N SER A 8 13.40 33.90 -4.85
CA SER A 8 13.12 35.30 -5.20
C SER A 8 12.26 36.02 -4.15
N ALA A 9 11.51 35.25 -3.35
CA ALA A 9 10.81 35.70 -2.16
C ALA A 9 10.52 34.51 -1.24
N LEU A 10 10.74 34.65 0.08
CA LEU A 10 10.31 33.66 1.06
C LEU A 10 8.76 33.62 1.13
N PRO A 11 8.15 32.44 1.31
CA PRO A 11 6.70 32.32 1.44
C PRO A 11 6.21 33.04 2.70
N ALA A 12 5.00 33.62 2.62
CA ALA A 12 4.35 34.26 3.75
C ALA A 12 3.99 33.22 4.83
N GLY A 13 3.94 33.65 6.11
CA GLY A 13 3.49 32.80 7.22
C GLY A 13 4.57 31.89 7.83
N LEU A 14 5.85 32.07 7.46
CA LEU A 14 6.96 31.44 8.19
C LEU A 14 7.10 32.05 9.60
N PRO A 15 7.44 31.24 10.62
CA PRO A 15 7.45 31.74 12.00
C PRO A 15 8.57 32.75 12.27
N ASP A 16 8.31 33.72 13.15
CA ASP A 16 9.30 34.71 13.55
C ASP A 16 10.28 34.18 14.62
N LEU A 17 11.33 34.96 14.90
CA LEU A 17 12.33 34.61 15.90
C LEU A 17 11.74 34.54 17.33
N ALA A 18 10.68 35.31 17.61
CA ALA A 18 10.03 35.31 18.92
C ALA A 18 9.37 33.95 19.21
N LEU A 19 8.66 33.37 18.23
CA LEU A 19 8.08 32.03 18.37
C LEU A 19 9.15 30.96 18.61
N PHE A 20 10.29 31.03 17.91
CA PHE A 20 11.39 30.08 18.14
C PHE A 20 12.04 30.25 19.50
N THR A 21 12.15 31.49 19.98
CA THR A 21 12.68 31.77 21.32
C THR A 21 11.76 31.24 22.41
N GLU A 22 10.45 31.41 22.25
CA GLU A 22 9.44 30.87 23.17
C GLU A 22 9.43 29.33 23.15
N LYS A 23 9.43 28.71 21.97
CA LYS A 23 9.54 27.25 21.84
C LYS A 23 10.85 26.74 22.42
N ALA A 24 11.98 27.41 22.17
CA ALA A 24 13.27 27.03 22.74
C ALA A 24 13.28 27.08 24.27
N ALA A 25 12.52 28.01 24.86
CA ALA A 25 12.34 28.09 26.31
C ALA A 25 11.45 26.96 26.88
N GLY A 26 10.52 26.41 26.08
CA GLY A 26 9.58 25.37 26.52
C GLY A 26 9.98 23.93 26.17
N THR A 27 10.39 23.68 24.93
CA THR A 27 10.71 22.36 24.36
C THR A 27 12.20 22.20 24.02
N GLY A 28 13.04 23.12 24.51
CA GLY A 28 14.48 23.17 24.28
C GLY A 28 14.91 23.52 22.86
N SER A 29 16.23 23.47 22.61
CA SER A 29 16.87 23.99 21.39
C SER A 29 16.74 23.09 20.15
N VAL A 30 15.67 22.31 20.05
CA VAL A 30 15.36 21.45 18.89
C VAL A 30 14.00 21.85 18.31
N ILE A 31 14.01 22.31 17.06
CA ILE A 31 12.83 22.78 16.33
C ILE A 31 12.49 21.80 15.23
N ILE A 32 11.37 21.09 15.37
CA ILE A 32 10.91 20.15 14.35
C ILE A 32 9.66 20.67 13.66
N TYR A 33 9.75 20.85 12.35
CA TYR A 33 8.62 21.19 11.50
C TYR A 33 7.84 19.94 11.11
N GLN A 34 6.53 20.07 10.98
CA GLN A 34 5.72 19.12 10.23
C GLN A 34 4.97 19.85 9.11
N PRO A 35 5.16 19.44 7.84
CA PRO A 35 4.54 20.09 6.70
C PRO A 35 3.07 19.66 6.56
N TYR A 36 2.23 20.58 6.07
CA TYR A 36 0.86 20.32 5.67
C TYR A 36 0.51 21.05 4.37
N LEU A 37 -0.32 20.44 3.52
CA LEU A 37 -0.74 21.01 2.23
C LEU A 37 -2.12 21.67 2.31
N ASP A 38 -3.00 21.12 3.14
CA ASP A 38 -4.38 21.58 3.30
C ASP A 38 -4.63 21.95 4.77
N PRO A 39 -5.31 23.07 5.07
CA PRO A 39 -5.59 23.49 6.45
C PRO A 39 -6.26 22.41 7.32
N SER A 40 -7.05 21.50 6.74
CA SER A 40 -7.67 20.37 7.45
C SER A 40 -6.65 19.37 8.00
N GLN A 41 -5.45 19.28 7.40
CA GLN A 41 -4.37 18.41 7.85
C GLN A 41 -3.66 18.93 9.11
N ARG A 42 -3.88 20.20 9.47
CA ARG A 42 -3.23 20.82 10.65
C ARG A 42 -3.57 20.10 11.95
N ASN A 43 -4.76 19.53 12.05
CA ASN A 43 -5.20 18.77 13.21
C ASN A 43 -4.54 17.37 13.33
N GLN A 44 -3.80 16.95 12.31
CA GLN A 44 -3.07 15.67 12.27
C GLN A 44 -1.60 15.82 12.67
N LEU A 45 -1.15 17.05 12.92
CA LEU A 45 0.22 17.35 13.33
C LEU A 45 0.38 17.13 14.83
N ASP A 46 1.60 16.79 15.25
CA ASP A 46 1.96 16.73 16.65
C ASP A 46 1.92 18.13 17.28
N ALA A 47 1.39 18.26 18.49
CA ALA A 47 1.24 19.54 19.17
C ALA A 47 2.60 20.22 19.46
N ALA A 48 3.68 19.45 19.61
CA ALA A 48 5.02 19.98 19.82
C ALA A 48 5.67 20.45 18.50
N ALA A 49 5.20 19.99 17.35
CA ALA A 49 5.73 20.37 16.05
C ALA A 49 5.46 21.85 15.72
N VAL A 50 6.31 22.42 14.87
CA VAL A 50 6.02 23.69 14.19
C VAL A 50 5.26 23.38 12.90
N PRO A 51 3.99 23.80 12.78
CA PRO A 51 3.23 23.56 11.55
C PRO A 51 3.82 24.38 10.41
N LEU A 52 4.12 23.73 9.28
CA LEU A 52 4.66 24.38 8.08
C LEU A 52 3.67 24.24 6.91
N ASP A 53 3.07 25.35 6.49
CA ASP A 53 2.25 25.37 5.29
C ASP A 53 3.14 25.20 4.06
N ILE A 54 2.91 24.14 3.28
CA ILE A 54 3.67 23.85 2.07
C ILE A 54 2.79 23.86 0.82
N SER A 55 1.62 24.50 0.86
CA SER A 55 0.70 24.64 -0.28
C SER A 55 1.35 25.31 -1.51
N PHE A 56 2.42 26.06 -1.31
CA PHE A 56 3.22 26.65 -2.39
C PHE A 56 4.14 25.63 -3.10
N ASN A 57 4.41 24.47 -2.48
CA ASN A 57 5.40 23.49 -2.94
C ASN A 57 4.75 22.24 -3.56
N THR A 58 4.10 22.41 -4.71
CA THR A 58 3.28 21.37 -5.35
C THR A 58 3.95 20.66 -6.53
N GLN A 59 5.14 21.08 -6.98
CA GLN A 59 5.79 20.48 -8.13
C GLN A 59 6.49 19.16 -7.78
N ALA A 60 6.37 18.16 -8.66
CA ALA A 60 6.98 16.84 -8.46
C ALA A 60 8.52 16.86 -8.35
N SER A 61 9.18 17.87 -8.93
CA SER A 61 10.63 18.07 -8.86
C SER A 61 11.11 18.79 -7.60
N THR A 62 10.22 19.49 -6.89
CA THR A 62 10.55 20.35 -5.75
C THR A 62 10.15 19.68 -4.43
N ARG A 63 10.44 18.39 -4.25
CA ARG A 63 10.12 17.63 -3.02
C ARG A 63 10.79 18.26 -1.77
N GLU A 64 10.90 17.52 -0.68
CA GLU A 64 11.31 18.01 0.64
C GLU A 64 12.62 18.85 0.65
N TYR A 65 13.54 18.61 -0.28
CA TYR A 65 14.77 19.40 -0.43
C TYR A 65 14.56 20.92 -0.54
N GLU A 66 13.60 21.35 -1.37
CA GLU A 66 13.35 22.78 -1.56
C GLU A 66 12.72 23.40 -0.30
N LEU A 67 11.95 22.63 0.46
CA LEU A 67 11.44 23.07 1.77
C LEU A 67 12.59 23.31 2.75
N PHE A 68 13.56 22.41 2.81
CA PHE A 68 14.75 22.61 3.65
C PHE A 68 15.50 23.88 3.26
N ARG A 69 15.69 24.13 1.95
CA ARG A 69 16.36 25.36 1.48
C ARG A 69 15.62 26.62 1.91
N ILE A 70 14.29 26.64 1.76
CA ILE A 70 13.45 27.78 2.16
C ILE A 70 13.55 28.03 3.66
N VAL A 71 13.40 26.97 4.47
CA VAL A 71 13.47 27.08 5.93
C VAL A 71 14.85 27.52 6.39
N HIS A 72 15.93 26.99 5.79
CA HIS A 72 17.29 27.40 6.10
C HIS A 72 17.57 28.87 5.79
N GLN A 73 17.16 29.34 4.61
CA GLN A 73 17.31 30.76 4.23
C GLN A 73 16.50 31.68 5.14
N HIS A 74 15.31 31.24 5.54
CA HIS A 74 14.51 31.96 6.52
C HIS A 74 15.21 32.05 7.87
N HIS A 75 15.77 30.95 8.37
CA HIS A 75 16.55 30.93 9.62
C HIS A 75 17.76 31.87 9.58
N ASP A 76 18.49 31.90 8.47
CA ASP A 76 19.59 32.84 8.28
C ASP A 76 19.09 34.31 8.30
N ALA A 77 17.96 34.59 7.66
CA ALA A 77 17.39 35.94 7.57
C ALA A 77 16.88 36.46 8.93
N ILE A 78 16.32 35.59 9.77
CA ILE A 78 15.84 35.96 11.10
C ILE A 78 16.91 35.85 12.19
N GLY A 79 18.10 35.34 11.88
CA GLY A 79 19.19 35.16 12.84
C GLY A 79 18.93 34.07 13.88
N LEU A 80 18.42 32.90 13.46
CA LEU A 80 18.29 31.74 14.36
C LEU A 80 19.69 31.31 14.86
N GLY A 81 19.80 30.95 16.14
CA GLY A 81 21.07 30.60 16.77
C GLY A 81 21.79 29.43 16.09
N ASP A 82 23.12 29.53 15.94
CA ASP A 82 23.93 28.59 15.18
C ASP A 82 23.94 27.16 15.77
N ASP A 83 23.71 27.01 17.08
CA ASP A 83 23.67 25.74 17.81
C ASP A 83 22.28 25.09 17.88
N MET A 84 21.25 25.79 17.39
CA MET A 84 19.87 25.28 17.36
C MET A 84 19.75 24.14 16.35
N PHE A 85 19.22 23.02 16.80
CA PHE A 85 18.87 21.92 15.90
C PHE A 85 17.53 22.22 15.26
N TRP A 86 17.43 22.03 13.95
CA TRP A 86 16.13 22.02 13.28
C TRP A 86 16.06 20.95 12.20
N GLY A 87 14.84 20.49 11.92
CA GLY A 87 14.55 19.49 10.92
C GLY A 87 13.06 19.44 10.55
N LEU A 88 12.70 18.57 9.61
CA LEU A 88 11.33 18.41 9.14
C LEU A 88 10.97 16.93 9.20
N LEU A 89 9.92 16.58 9.93
CA LEU A 89 9.38 15.22 9.95
C LEU A 89 8.01 15.22 9.26
N SER A 90 7.70 14.15 8.54
CA SER A 90 6.35 13.97 8.00
C SER A 90 5.30 13.94 9.12
N SER A 91 4.08 14.39 8.86
CA SER A 91 2.90 14.11 9.72
C SER A 91 2.69 12.60 9.93
N LYS A 92 3.29 11.78 9.06
CA LYS A 92 3.29 10.32 9.13
C LYS A 92 4.47 9.72 9.90
N PHE A 93 5.31 10.52 10.55
CA PHE A 93 6.53 10.05 11.21
C PHE A 93 6.27 8.84 12.12
N GLU A 94 5.36 8.99 13.09
CA GLU A 94 5.02 7.94 14.07
C GLU A 94 4.38 6.68 13.45
N MET A 95 3.88 6.78 12.20
CA MET A 95 3.40 5.60 11.48
C MET A 95 4.53 4.77 10.89
N LYS A 96 5.68 5.40 10.61
CA LYS A 96 6.83 4.76 9.94
C LYS A 96 7.95 4.42 10.92
N SER A 97 8.03 5.17 12.01
CA SER A 97 9.04 5.03 13.05
C SER A 97 8.63 4.01 14.11
N VAL A 98 9.63 3.55 14.85
CA VAL A 98 9.50 2.74 16.08
C VAL A 98 9.58 3.64 17.33
N THR A 99 9.44 4.95 17.13
CA THR A 99 9.71 6.01 18.11
C THR A 99 8.66 7.10 17.95
N SER A 100 8.10 7.59 19.07
CA SER A 100 7.16 8.71 19.04
C SER A 100 7.86 10.02 18.67
N PHE A 101 7.09 11.01 18.25
CA PHE A 101 7.59 12.35 17.94
C PHE A 101 8.29 13.00 19.16
N PRO A 102 7.72 12.97 20.38
CA PRO A 102 8.42 13.48 21.56
C PRO A 102 9.74 12.76 21.84
N SER A 103 9.79 11.43 21.70
CA SER A 103 11.03 10.68 21.90
C SER A 103 12.10 11.02 20.86
N PHE A 104 11.72 11.31 19.61
CA PHE A 104 12.67 11.82 18.62
C PHE A 104 13.28 13.16 19.08
N VAL A 105 12.44 14.09 19.54
CA VAL A 105 12.90 15.41 20.02
C VAL A 105 13.85 15.25 21.21
N THR A 106 13.49 14.44 22.21
CA THR A 106 14.33 14.19 23.37
C THR A 106 15.70 13.59 23.02
N GLU A 107 15.75 12.60 22.12
CA GLU A 107 17.03 12.03 21.69
C GLU A 107 17.87 13.03 20.86
N ALA A 108 17.22 13.88 20.06
CA ALA A 108 17.91 14.95 19.34
C ALA A 108 18.48 16.02 20.29
N GLU A 109 17.73 16.38 21.33
CA GLU A 109 18.20 17.32 22.37
C GLU A 109 19.39 16.76 23.13
N LYS A 110 19.32 15.49 23.50
CA LYS A 110 20.41 14.77 24.15
C LYS A 110 21.66 14.74 23.26
N ALA A 111 21.50 14.36 21.99
CA ALA A 111 22.61 14.35 21.03
C ALA A 111 23.27 15.73 20.90
N ARG A 112 22.46 16.79 20.82
CA ARG A 112 22.96 18.18 20.79
C ARG A 112 23.72 18.53 22.07
N ALA A 113 23.18 18.21 23.25
CA ALA A 113 23.81 18.47 24.54
C ALA A 113 25.14 17.72 24.70
N GLU A 114 25.26 16.53 24.10
CA GLU A 114 26.49 15.73 24.03
C GLU A 114 27.48 16.24 22.95
N GLY A 115 27.13 17.32 22.24
CA GLY A 115 28.00 18.00 21.28
C GLY A 115 27.94 17.46 19.86
N ALA A 116 26.87 16.76 19.48
CA ALA A 116 26.61 16.41 18.09
C ALA A 116 26.25 17.67 17.27
N ASP A 117 26.56 17.65 15.98
CA ASP A 117 26.14 18.65 15.00
C ASP A 117 24.79 18.31 14.34
N ALA A 118 24.42 17.02 14.32
CA ALA A 118 23.11 16.55 13.89
C ALA A 118 22.73 15.21 14.52
N TYR A 119 21.42 14.99 14.56
CA TYR A 119 20.79 13.73 14.92
C TYR A 119 20.03 13.16 13.72
N VAL A 120 20.29 11.89 13.41
CA VAL A 120 19.77 11.21 12.23
C VAL A 120 18.94 10.00 12.63
N TYR A 121 17.76 9.86 12.04
CA TYR A 121 16.84 8.77 12.30
C TYR A 121 16.50 8.04 11.00
N ASN A 122 16.70 6.72 10.95
CA ASN A 122 16.23 5.92 9.83
C ASN A 122 15.03 5.07 10.27
N PRO A 123 13.80 5.36 9.80
CA PRO A 123 12.65 4.49 10.07
C PRO A 123 12.72 3.17 9.31
N LEU A 124 13.48 3.09 8.20
CA LEU A 124 13.53 1.91 7.33
C LEU A 124 14.56 0.88 7.85
N ILE A 125 14.33 0.38 9.06
CA ILE A 125 15.24 -0.49 9.81
C ILE A 125 15.34 -1.91 9.21
N GLY A 126 14.31 -2.39 8.53
CA GLY A 126 14.35 -3.68 7.80
C GLY A 126 15.18 -3.58 6.53
N HIS A 127 15.03 -2.50 5.75
CA HIS A 127 15.93 -2.17 4.65
C HIS A 127 17.38 -2.05 5.12
N ALA A 128 17.61 -1.39 6.26
CA ALA A 128 18.94 -1.25 6.85
C ALA A 128 19.55 -2.58 7.27
N ALA A 129 18.74 -3.57 7.68
CA ALA A 129 19.19 -4.91 7.98
C ALA A 129 19.60 -5.70 6.73
N ILE A 130 18.89 -5.50 5.62
CA ILE A 130 19.00 -6.36 4.44
C ILE A 130 19.94 -5.82 3.38
N TYR A 131 19.98 -4.51 3.14
CA TYR A 131 20.80 -3.94 2.07
C TYR A 131 22.16 -3.48 2.59
N SER A 132 23.16 -3.65 1.74
CA SER A 132 24.53 -3.19 1.96
C SER A 132 24.55 -1.68 2.12
N ASN A 133 23.94 -0.97 1.18
CA ASN A 133 23.85 0.47 1.15
C ASN A 133 22.57 0.92 0.40
N VAL A 134 22.28 2.22 0.46
CA VAL A 134 21.08 2.82 -0.15
C VAL A 134 21.07 2.76 -1.68
N TRP A 135 22.23 2.52 -2.29
CA TRP A 135 22.42 2.37 -3.74
C TRP A 135 22.13 0.94 -4.20
N GLU A 136 22.58 -0.07 -3.46
CA GLU A 136 22.20 -1.46 -3.70
C GLU A 136 20.68 -1.64 -3.58
N HIS A 137 20.05 -0.94 -2.62
CA HIS A 137 18.59 -0.89 -2.52
C HIS A 137 17.92 -0.33 -3.79
N SER A 138 18.46 0.73 -4.41
CA SER A 138 17.86 1.28 -5.63
C SER A 138 18.01 0.33 -6.82
N LEU A 139 19.17 -0.31 -6.96
CA LEU A 139 19.47 -1.26 -8.03
C LEU A 139 18.63 -2.54 -7.96
N LEU A 140 18.35 -3.05 -6.76
CA LEU A 140 17.63 -4.31 -6.56
C LEU A 140 16.09 -4.18 -6.51
N GLY A 141 15.54 -2.98 -6.72
CA GLY A 141 14.09 -2.80 -6.83
C GLY A 141 13.53 -1.47 -6.36
N GLY A 142 14.36 -0.57 -5.82
CA GLY A 142 13.91 0.74 -5.35
C GLY A 142 13.62 1.74 -6.49
N HIS A 143 14.55 1.87 -7.46
CA HIS A 143 14.42 2.80 -8.61
C HIS A 143 15.23 2.29 -9.82
N PRO A 144 14.61 1.55 -10.76
CA PRO A 144 15.26 1.16 -12.01
C PRO A 144 15.80 2.39 -12.77
N GLY A 145 17.03 2.31 -13.29
CA GLY A 145 17.67 3.39 -14.06
C GLY A 145 18.64 4.29 -13.29
N MET A 146 18.95 4.02 -12.02
CA MET A 146 19.95 4.78 -11.24
C MET A 146 21.42 4.41 -11.53
N GLU A 147 21.69 3.30 -12.21
CA GLU A 147 23.05 2.80 -12.45
C GLU A 147 23.98 3.85 -13.12
N PRO A 148 23.55 4.62 -14.14
CA PRO A 148 24.41 5.65 -14.73
C PRO A 148 24.79 6.77 -13.75
N ILE A 149 23.88 7.12 -12.82
CA ILE A 149 24.12 8.12 -11.78
C ILE A 149 25.11 7.59 -10.75
N PHE A 150 24.97 6.32 -10.35
CA PHE A 150 25.93 5.63 -9.50
C PHE A 150 27.34 5.69 -10.11
N LEU A 151 27.49 5.29 -11.37
CA LEU A 151 28.79 5.30 -12.05
C LEU A 151 29.40 6.71 -12.13
N HIS A 152 28.57 7.74 -12.29
CA HIS A 152 29.03 9.13 -12.25
C HIS A 152 29.56 9.54 -10.88
N LEU A 153 28.81 9.28 -9.81
CA LEU A 153 29.24 9.60 -8.45
C LEU A 153 30.53 8.84 -8.08
N GLN A 154 30.70 7.62 -8.56
CA GLN A 154 31.93 6.85 -8.37
C GLN A 154 33.13 7.53 -9.05
N LYS A 155 32.95 8.06 -10.27
CA LYS A 155 34.00 8.82 -10.99
C LYS A 155 34.38 10.10 -10.26
N LEU A 156 33.43 10.72 -9.55
CA LEU A 156 33.70 11.87 -8.67
C LEU A 156 34.44 11.49 -7.37
N GLY A 157 34.69 10.20 -7.14
CA GLY A 157 35.44 9.70 -6.00
C GLY A 157 34.59 9.37 -4.76
N TYR A 158 33.27 9.31 -4.90
CA TYR A 158 32.40 8.97 -3.76
C TYR A 158 32.34 7.45 -3.50
N PRO A 159 32.49 7.01 -2.24
CA PRO A 159 32.48 5.59 -1.88
C PRO A 159 31.05 5.05 -1.78
N ILE A 160 30.42 4.81 -2.93
CA ILE A 160 29.01 4.42 -3.05
C ILE A 160 28.74 2.91 -2.97
N ALA A 161 29.75 2.07 -3.19
CA ALA A 161 29.64 0.60 -3.16
C ALA A 161 29.82 -0.07 -1.77
N PRO A 162 30.60 0.48 -0.81
CA PRO A 162 30.80 -0.14 0.50
C PRO A 162 29.50 -0.30 1.30
N PRO A 163 29.46 -1.25 2.25
CA PRO A 163 28.36 -1.34 3.21
C PRO A 163 28.29 -0.08 4.09
N GLN A 164 27.07 0.31 4.43
CA GLN A 164 26.73 1.50 5.20
C GLN A 164 26.20 1.11 6.58
N ASP A 165 26.69 1.79 7.61
CA ASP A 165 26.23 1.65 8.99
C ASP A 165 25.01 2.54 9.27
N LYS A 166 24.46 2.43 10.47
CA LYS A 166 23.31 3.20 10.96
C LYS A 166 23.41 4.72 10.84
N THR A 167 24.61 5.29 10.75
CA THR A 167 24.81 6.74 10.64
C THR A 167 24.66 7.25 9.21
N VAL A 168 24.80 6.36 8.21
CA VAL A 168 24.89 6.72 6.79
C VAL A 168 23.92 5.95 5.89
N PHE A 169 23.32 4.87 6.37
CA PHE A 169 22.24 4.16 5.67
C PHE A 169 20.91 4.88 5.92
N VAL A 170 20.60 5.87 5.08
CA VAL A 170 19.44 6.76 5.23
C VAL A 170 18.80 7.08 3.88
N PHE A 171 17.47 7.06 3.83
CA PHE A 171 16.70 7.29 2.59
C PHE A 171 15.79 8.51 2.63
N CYS A 172 15.53 9.04 3.82
CA CYS A 172 14.46 10.00 4.03
C CYS A 172 14.94 11.11 4.94
N ASN A 173 14.20 12.21 4.92
CA ASN A 173 14.60 13.41 5.62
C ASN A 173 14.23 13.44 7.12
N TYR A 174 14.39 12.33 7.83
CA TYR A 174 14.15 12.26 9.28
C TYR A 174 15.41 12.58 10.08
N PHE A 175 15.88 13.81 9.94
CA PHE A 175 17.06 14.30 10.63
C PHE A 175 16.90 15.76 11.02
N CYS A 176 17.63 16.17 12.05
CA CYS A 176 17.76 17.56 12.44
C CYS A 176 19.21 17.88 12.74
N GLY A 177 19.62 19.11 12.48
CA GLY A 177 20.99 19.53 12.71
C GLY A 177 21.11 21.02 12.92
N ASN A 178 22.31 21.43 13.34
CA ASN A 178 22.67 22.81 13.53
C ASN A 178 22.98 23.51 12.20
N ARG A 179 23.30 24.80 12.25
CA ARG A 179 23.59 25.58 11.04
C ARG A 179 24.77 25.00 10.25
N LYS A 180 25.85 24.62 10.93
CA LYS A 180 27.04 24.00 10.32
C LYS A 180 26.67 22.75 9.52
N PHE A 181 25.85 21.87 10.08
CA PHE A 181 25.36 20.68 9.40
C PHE A 181 24.57 21.03 8.12
N TRP A 182 23.58 21.93 8.23
CA TRP A 182 22.70 22.28 7.12
C TRP A 182 23.42 23.00 5.99
N SER A 183 24.23 24.02 6.30
CA SER A 183 24.99 24.75 5.28
C SER A 183 25.96 23.84 4.53
N GLY A 184 26.60 22.91 5.24
CA GLY A 184 27.45 21.90 4.60
C GLY A 184 26.67 20.91 3.75
N TYR A 185 25.49 20.47 4.21
CA TYR A 185 24.63 19.54 3.46
C TYR A 185 24.15 20.15 2.15
N PHE A 186 23.65 21.39 2.17
CA PHE A 186 23.26 22.09 0.95
C PHE A 186 24.44 22.29 0.01
N ALA A 187 25.57 22.80 0.50
CA ALA A 187 26.76 22.97 -0.34
C ALA A 187 27.21 21.65 -0.98
N PHE A 188 27.08 20.53 -0.27
CA PHE A 188 27.38 19.21 -0.81
C PHE A 188 26.38 18.77 -1.90
N CYS A 189 25.08 18.87 -1.61
CA CYS A 189 24.04 18.50 -2.55
C CYS A 189 24.10 19.33 -3.83
N GLU A 190 24.25 20.66 -3.72
CA GLU A 190 24.29 21.53 -4.90
C GLU A 190 25.46 21.17 -5.82
N ARG A 191 26.67 20.91 -5.30
CA ARG A 191 27.80 20.50 -6.15
C ARG A 191 27.51 19.23 -6.95
N ILE A 192 26.86 18.24 -6.34
CA ILE A 192 26.51 16.99 -7.01
C ILE A 192 25.39 17.21 -8.02
N LEU A 193 24.36 17.95 -7.64
CA LEU A 193 23.23 18.23 -8.52
C LEU A 193 23.67 19.08 -9.73
N GLU A 194 24.58 20.04 -9.54
CA GLU A 194 25.19 20.82 -10.63
C GLU A 194 25.96 19.91 -11.58
N SER A 195 26.79 19.01 -11.03
CA SER A 195 27.51 18.04 -11.86
C SER A 195 26.56 17.16 -12.68
N LEU A 196 25.43 16.72 -12.12
CA LEU A 196 24.43 15.93 -12.85
C LEU A 196 23.63 16.77 -13.87
N GLU A 197 23.40 18.06 -13.60
CA GLU A 197 22.83 18.99 -14.58
C GLU A 197 23.78 19.23 -15.76
N ASP A 198 25.09 19.30 -15.51
CA ASP A 198 26.12 19.40 -16.56
C ASP A 198 26.13 18.15 -17.43
N GLU A 199 26.11 16.96 -16.82
CA GLU A 199 25.96 15.69 -17.52
C GLU A 199 24.67 15.64 -18.36
N ALA A 200 23.56 16.20 -17.84
CA ALA A 200 22.29 16.28 -18.57
C ALA A 200 22.38 17.21 -19.79
N ARG A 201 23.07 18.35 -19.67
CA ARG A 201 23.33 19.26 -20.79
C ARG A 201 24.22 18.62 -21.86
N LEU A 202 25.16 17.76 -21.44
CA LEU A 202 26.05 17.01 -22.33
C LEU A 202 25.39 15.76 -22.93
N GLY A 203 24.18 15.39 -22.49
CA GLY A 203 23.46 14.21 -22.99
C GLY A 203 24.11 12.88 -22.61
N THR A 204 24.88 12.83 -21.52
CA THR A 204 25.52 11.58 -21.09
C THR A 204 24.50 10.60 -20.50
N PRO A 205 24.85 9.31 -20.31
CA PRO A 205 23.96 8.35 -19.65
C PRO A 205 23.52 8.78 -18.24
N ALA A 206 24.44 9.37 -17.46
CA ALA A 206 24.15 9.87 -16.11
C ALA A 206 23.19 11.07 -16.16
N GLY A 207 23.43 11.98 -17.09
CA GLY A 207 22.57 13.14 -17.32
C GLY A 207 21.17 12.79 -17.77
N THR A 208 21.06 11.82 -18.70
CA THR A 208 19.77 11.33 -19.21
C THR A 208 18.98 10.62 -18.11
N ALA A 209 19.64 9.79 -17.31
CA ALA A 209 19.03 9.14 -16.14
C ALA A 209 18.54 10.19 -15.12
N TYR A 210 19.34 11.21 -14.84
CA TYR A 210 18.99 12.28 -13.89
C TYR A 210 17.84 13.18 -14.38
N ALA A 211 17.80 13.51 -15.66
CA ALA A 211 16.71 14.30 -16.27
C ALA A 211 15.40 13.50 -16.46
N GLY A 212 15.49 12.16 -16.40
CA GLY A 212 14.40 11.23 -16.62
C GLY A 212 13.39 11.10 -15.48
N VAL A 213 12.52 10.10 -15.61
CA VAL A 213 11.55 9.69 -14.58
C VAL A 213 12.14 8.57 -13.73
N ALA A 214 11.75 8.53 -12.46
CA ALA A 214 12.25 7.57 -11.48
C ALA A 214 11.47 6.26 -11.44
N HIS A 215 10.44 6.13 -12.29
CA HIS A 215 9.52 4.98 -12.33
C HIS A 215 9.01 4.57 -10.93
N TYR A 216 8.70 5.56 -10.09
CA TYR A 216 8.28 5.34 -8.72
C TYR A 216 6.89 4.73 -8.67
N SER A 217 6.73 3.63 -7.93
CA SER A 217 5.51 2.81 -7.92
C SER A 217 4.23 3.55 -7.51
N ARG A 218 4.36 4.66 -6.77
CA ARG A 218 3.22 5.51 -6.34
C ARG A 218 2.99 6.73 -7.20
N ASP A 219 3.96 7.11 -8.04
CA ASP A 219 3.91 8.27 -8.92
C ASP A 219 4.84 8.06 -10.12
N ALA A 220 4.27 7.57 -11.23
CA ALA A 220 5.01 7.30 -12.46
C ALA A 220 5.60 8.58 -13.11
N SER A 221 5.11 9.76 -12.70
CA SER A 221 5.60 11.06 -13.19
C SER A 221 6.78 11.61 -12.36
N ALA A 222 7.09 10.96 -11.23
CA ALA A 222 8.13 11.41 -10.32
C ALA A 222 9.49 11.48 -11.04
N LYS A 223 10.16 12.62 -10.91
CA LYS A 223 11.48 12.85 -11.51
C LYS A 223 12.57 12.14 -10.71
N MET A 224 13.71 11.86 -11.34
CA MET A 224 14.83 11.17 -10.69
C MET A 224 15.48 12.02 -9.57
N ARG A 225 15.50 13.35 -9.72
CA ARG A 225 16.16 14.30 -8.80
C ARG A 225 15.84 14.07 -7.30
N PRO A 226 14.58 14.03 -6.84
CA PRO A 226 14.27 13.74 -5.43
C PRO A 226 14.91 12.47 -4.89
N PHE A 227 14.89 11.38 -5.66
CA PHE A 227 15.41 10.08 -5.22
C PHE A 227 16.94 10.02 -5.20
N VAL A 228 17.61 10.87 -6.00
CA VAL A 228 19.05 11.11 -5.88
C VAL A 228 19.33 11.84 -4.57
N ILE A 229 18.64 12.96 -4.31
CA ILE A 229 18.83 13.79 -3.11
C ILE A 229 18.65 12.99 -1.83
N GLU A 230 17.59 12.17 -1.76
CA GLU A 230 17.30 11.25 -0.65
C GLU A 230 18.50 10.36 -0.25
N ARG A 231 19.40 10.08 -1.20
CA ARG A 231 20.58 9.21 -1.00
C ARG A 231 21.88 9.99 -0.79
N LEU A 232 21.88 11.31 -1.01
CA LEU A 232 23.07 12.14 -0.84
C LEU A 232 23.44 12.38 0.62
N LEU A 233 22.47 12.33 1.55
CA LEU A 233 22.72 12.56 2.97
C LEU A 233 23.78 11.61 3.53
N GLY A 234 23.69 10.31 3.24
CA GLY A 234 24.68 9.34 3.69
C GLY A 234 26.09 9.63 3.17
N LEU A 235 26.21 10.06 1.92
CA LEU A 235 27.50 10.46 1.34
C LEU A 235 28.04 11.74 1.95
N TYR A 236 27.17 12.73 2.21
CA TYR A 236 27.55 13.95 2.90
C TYR A 236 28.07 13.65 4.30
N ILE A 237 27.36 12.83 5.08
CA ILE A 237 27.77 12.47 6.44
C ILE A 237 29.15 11.83 6.44
N GLN A 238 29.41 10.87 5.55
CA GLN A 238 30.74 10.26 5.42
C GLN A 238 31.83 11.30 5.12
N HIS A 239 31.57 12.19 4.16
CA HIS A 239 32.52 13.24 3.76
C HIS A 239 32.76 14.26 4.89
N ALA A 240 31.70 14.69 5.56
CA ALA A 240 31.76 15.75 6.56
C ALA A 240 32.27 15.25 7.92
N ALA A 241 32.00 13.99 8.28
CA ALA A 241 32.57 13.35 9.46
C ALA A 241 34.10 13.32 9.40
N ALA A 242 34.68 13.05 8.22
CA ALA A 242 36.11 13.14 7.99
C ALA A 242 36.68 14.56 8.20
N SER A 243 35.82 15.58 8.13
CA SER A 243 36.16 16.99 8.36
C SER A 243 35.72 17.50 9.74
N GLY A 244 35.39 16.61 10.68
CA GLY A 244 35.06 16.95 12.08
C GLY A 244 33.58 17.27 12.35
N LEU A 245 32.66 16.87 11.48
CA LEU A 245 31.23 16.89 11.78
C LEU A 245 30.86 15.71 12.70
N LYS A 246 30.16 15.99 13.80
CA LYS A 246 29.73 14.96 14.76
C LYS A 246 28.28 14.56 14.52
N ILE A 247 28.03 13.28 14.27
CA ILE A 247 26.69 12.76 14.00
C ILE A 247 26.28 11.78 15.09
N ALA A 248 25.11 12.02 15.67
CA ALA A 248 24.40 11.02 16.47
C ALA A 248 23.33 10.35 15.61
N ALA A 249 23.07 9.06 15.84
CA ALA A 249 22.08 8.32 15.07
C ALA A 249 21.25 7.40 15.97
N PHE A 250 19.99 7.21 15.59
CA PHE A 250 19.12 6.22 16.19
C PHE A 250 19.73 4.81 16.07
N VAL A 251 19.72 4.06 17.17
CA VAL A 251 20.16 2.66 17.21
C VAL A 251 18.93 1.78 17.49
N PRO A 252 18.40 1.07 16.49
CA PRO A 252 17.26 0.20 16.71
C PRO A 252 17.65 -0.99 17.59
N THR A 253 16.82 -1.27 18.58
CA THR A 253 16.93 -2.42 19.47
C THR A 253 16.21 -3.64 18.90
N VAL A 254 16.46 -4.82 19.46
CA VAL A 254 15.68 -6.03 19.11
C VAL A 254 14.17 -5.82 19.30
N ALA A 255 13.77 -5.11 20.35
CA ALA A 255 12.36 -4.80 20.61
C ALA A 255 11.74 -3.92 19.53
N ASP A 256 12.51 -2.97 18.97
CA ASP A 256 12.04 -2.12 17.88
C ASP A 256 11.80 -2.95 16.60
N PHE A 257 12.68 -3.91 16.29
CA PHE A 257 12.47 -4.84 15.18
C PHE A 257 11.31 -5.80 15.43
N GLU A 258 11.16 -6.35 16.64
CA GLU A 258 10.04 -7.23 16.99
C GLU A 258 8.71 -6.48 16.93
N TRP A 259 8.68 -5.22 17.36
CA TRP A 259 7.50 -4.36 17.24
C TRP A 259 7.13 -4.13 15.77
N LYS A 260 8.13 -3.85 14.92
CA LYS A 260 7.88 -3.49 13.51
C LYS A 260 7.59 -4.69 12.60
N PHE A 261 8.21 -5.84 12.85
CA PHE A 261 8.17 -7.00 11.95
C PHE A 261 7.63 -8.28 12.61
N GLY A 262 7.20 -8.22 13.86
CA GLY A 262 6.82 -9.38 14.67
C GLY A 262 8.03 -10.16 15.21
N ALA A 263 7.81 -10.97 16.24
CA ALA A 263 8.88 -11.59 17.02
C ALA A 263 9.90 -12.41 16.20
N ARG A 264 9.44 -13.25 15.27
CA ARG A 264 10.32 -14.15 14.49
C ARG A 264 11.13 -13.40 13.44
N LEU A 265 10.45 -12.63 12.59
CA LEU A 265 11.09 -11.87 11.52
C LEU A 265 11.92 -10.72 12.10
N GLY A 266 11.42 -10.03 13.12
CA GLY A 266 12.11 -8.97 13.83
C GLY A 266 13.45 -9.42 14.42
N ARG A 267 13.49 -10.54 15.15
CA ARG A 267 14.77 -11.08 15.67
C ARG A 267 15.76 -11.44 14.58
N MET A 268 15.29 -12.03 13.49
CA MET A 268 16.15 -12.35 12.35
C MET A 268 16.73 -11.07 11.72
N LEU A 269 15.89 -10.08 11.44
CA LEU A 269 16.32 -8.80 10.85
C LEU A 269 17.26 -8.03 11.78
N HIS A 270 16.97 -7.99 13.09
CA HIS A 270 17.90 -7.41 14.06
C HIS A 270 19.24 -8.15 14.08
N GLY A 271 19.23 -9.48 13.97
CA GLY A 271 20.46 -10.29 13.85
C GLY A 271 21.29 -9.91 12.62
N LEU A 272 20.65 -9.73 11.46
CA LEU A 272 21.32 -9.26 10.23
C LEU A 272 21.88 -7.84 10.42
N PHE A 273 21.07 -6.92 10.96
CA PHE A 273 21.50 -5.56 11.24
C PHE A 273 22.73 -5.53 12.16
N ALA A 274 22.67 -6.27 13.27
CA ALA A 274 23.77 -6.35 14.24
C ALA A 274 25.04 -6.97 13.64
N ALA A 275 24.92 -8.01 12.80
CA ALA A 275 26.05 -8.61 12.11
C ALA A 275 26.73 -7.60 11.15
N LYS A 276 25.94 -6.83 10.39
CA LYS A 276 26.46 -5.78 9.50
C LYS A 276 27.15 -4.66 10.29
N GLU A 277 26.54 -4.18 11.37
CA GLU A 277 27.13 -3.16 12.24
C GLU A 277 28.45 -3.64 12.87
N ALA A 278 28.48 -4.89 13.34
CA ALA A 278 29.67 -5.48 13.92
C ALA A 278 30.79 -5.63 12.88
N PHE A 279 30.48 -6.06 11.65
CA PHE A 279 31.44 -6.05 10.54
C PHE A 279 31.99 -4.66 10.26
N LEU A 280 31.15 -3.63 10.25
CA LEU A 280 31.58 -2.26 9.94
C LEU A 280 32.51 -1.69 11.02
N GLN A 281 32.38 -2.16 12.27
CA GLN A 281 33.25 -1.81 13.38
C GLN A 281 34.56 -2.62 13.39
N SER A 282 34.49 -3.94 13.23
CA SER A 282 35.66 -4.84 13.40
C SER A 282 36.43 -5.13 12.11
N ARG A 283 35.76 -4.98 10.95
CA ARG A 283 36.21 -5.42 9.63
C ARG A 283 36.46 -6.94 9.50
N ASP A 284 35.90 -7.73 10.41
CA ASP A 284 35.96 -9.20 10.37
C ASP A 284 35.11 -9.76 9.21
N GLN A 285 35.78 -10.40 8.24
CA GLN A 285 35.15 -10.95 7.06
C GLN A 285 34.15 -12.07 7.37
N ALA A 286 34.29 -12.80 8.47
CA ALA A 286 33.33 -13.83 8.86
C ALA A 286 31.94 -13.23 9.13
N LEU A 287 31.88 -12.04 9.73
CA LEU A 287 30.63 -11.32 9.98
C LEU A 287 29.99 -10.83 8.69
N LEU A 288 30.81 -10.38 7.72
CA LEU A 288 30.32 -9.99 6.40
C LEU A 288 29.71 -11.18 5.66
N THR A 289 30.40 -12.33 5.65
CA THR A 289 29.90 -13.56 5.03
C THR A 289 28.61 -14.04 5.69
N ALA A 290 28.56 -14.09 7.02
CA ALA A 290 27.36 -14.50 7.75
C ALA A 290 26.16 -13.59 7.45
N TRP A 291 26.39 -12.27 7.40
CA TRP A 291 25.35 -11.32 7.00
C TRP A 291 24.92 -11.53 5.53
N GLN A 292 25.86 -11.71 4.61
CA GLN A 292 25.60 -11.93 3.18
C GLN A 292 24.79 -13.20 2.91
N GLU A 293 25.08 -14.28 3.62
CA GLU A 293 24.35 -15.55 3.52
C GLU A 293 22.96 -15.44 4.14
N GLY A 294 22.86 -14.86 5.34
CA GLY A 294 21.59 -14.72 6.07
C GLY A 294 20.57 -13.83 5.37
N ARG A 295 21.01 -12.83 4.60
CA ARG A 295 20.13 -11.95 3.81
C ARG A 295 19.65 -12.56 2.48
N GLN A 296 20.27 -13.63 1.97
CA GLN A 296 19.96 -14.18 0.64
C GLN A 296 18.48 -14.49 0.39
N PRO A 297 17.74 -15.11 1.33
CA PRO A 297 16.32 -15.41 1.11
C PRO A 297 15.47 -14.14 0.98
N LEU A 298 15.86 -13.07 1.67
CA LEU A 298 15.11 -11.81 1.75
C LEU A 298 15.35 -10.94 0.52
N ILE A 299 16.58 -10.88 0.01
CA ILE A 299 16.88 -10.10 -1.21
C ILE A 299 16.25 -10.70 -2.46
N LYS A 300 15.89 -11.99 -2.44
CA LYS A 300 15.11 -12.64 -3.51
C LYS A 300 13.62 -12.28 -3.46
N GLN A 301 13.13 -11.77 -2.33
CA GLN A 301 11.72 -11.39 -2.12
C GLN A 301 11.61 -10.02 -1.40
N PRO A 302 12.17 -8.94 -1.98
CA PRO A 302 12.34 -7.67 -1.28
C PRO A 302 11.01 -6.97 -0.92
N HIS A 303 9.94 -7.29 -1.63
CA HIS A 303 8.60 -6.73 -1.42
C HIS A 303 8.00 -7.06 -0.04
N LEU A 304 8.43 -8.16 0.61
CA LEU A 304 7.95 -8.52 1.94
C LEU A 304 8.31 -7.49 3.01
N ILE A 305 9.40 -6.75 2.81
CA ILE A 305 9.94 -5.78 3.78
C ILE A 305 9.46 -4.37 3.45
N TRP A 306 9.22 -4.07 2.17
CA TRP A 306 8.70 -2.78 1.72
C TRP A 306 7.37 -2.41 2.39
N GLY A 307 6.45 -3.37 2.52
CA GLY A 307 5.15 -3.14 3.16
C GLY A 307 5.23 -2.96 4.68
N ALA A 308 6.30 -3.40 5.33
CA ALA A 308 6.50 -3.26 6.76
C ALA A 308 7.29 -2.00 7.12
N ASP A 309 8.27 -1.62 6.30
CA ASP A 309 9.09 -0.44 6.55
C ASP A 309 8.38 0.88 6.20
N ASP A 310 7.44 0.85 5.25
CA ASP A 310 6.55 1.96 4.92
C ASP A 310 5.08 1.51 4.99
N PRO A 311 4.57 1.25 6.21
CA PRO A 311 3.31 0.58 6.42
C PRO A 311 2.14 1.45 5.93
N PRO A 312 1.11 0.84 5.32
CA PRO A 312 -0.11 1.57 4.98
C PRO A 312 -0.80 2.15 6.21
N ALA A 313 -1.49 3.28 6.04
CA ALA A 313 -2.11 4.03 7.14
C ALA A 313 -3.16 3.24 7.98
N TRP A 314 -3.65 2.11 7.47
CA TRP A 314 -4.66 1.25 8.10
C TRP A 314 -4.07 0.08 8.91
N MET A 315 -2.75 -0.13 8.91
CA MET A 315 -2.12 -1.21 9.67
C MET A 315 -2.37 -1.02 11.19
N PRO A 316 -2.97 -2.01 11.90
CA PRO A 316 -3.23 -1.91 13.34
C PRO A 316 -1.94 -1.68 14.12
N ARG A 317 -1.97 -0.79 15.12
CA ARG A 317 -0.78 -0.40 15.90
C ARG A 317 -0.82 -1.02 17.28
N GLY A 318 0.30 -1.59 17.71
CA GLY A 318 0.56 -1.82 19.13
C GLY A 318 0.72 -0.48 19.87
N GLN A 319 0.38 -0.44 21.16
CA GLN A 319 0.83 0.66 22.01
C GLN A 319 2.36 0.62 22.10
N PHE A 320 3.03 1.78 22.13
CA PHE A 320 4.47 1.82 22.45
C PHE A 320 4.70 1.06 23.76
N ALA A 321 5.78 0.27 23.83
CA ALA A 321 6.05 -0.55 25.01
C ALA A 321 6.06 0.29 26.30
N VAL A 322 5.45 -0.24 27.35
CA VAL A 322 5.36 0.38 28.69
C VAL A 322 6.75 0.83 29.14
N GLY A 323 6.92 2.14 29.34
CA GLY A 323 8.21 2.78 29.66
C GLY A 323 8.63 3.88 28.69
N ARG A 324 8.01 3.99 27.49
CA ARG A 324 8.05 5.18 26.64
C ARG A 324 6.70 5.90 26.77
N GLU A 325 6.55 6.71 27.82
CA GLU A 325 5.27 7.29 28.22
C GLU A 325 4.60 8.14 27.12
N LEU A 326 3.37 7.76 26.77
CA LEU A 326 2.37 8.67 26.25
C LEU A 326 1.80 9.45 27.46
N MET A 327 2.27 10.67 27.69
CA MET A 327 1.49 11.66 28.43
C MET A 327 0.31 12.06 27.53
N ARG A 328 -0.78 11.27 27.59
CA ARG A 328 -2.07 11.61 26.99
C ARG A 328 -3.15 11.61 28.07
N SER A 329 -3.34 12.78 28.66
CA SER A 329 -4.60 13.15 29.32
C SER A 329 -5.69 13.33 28.26
N TYR A 330 -6.39 12.24 27.90
CA TYR A 330 -7.68 12.32 27.21
C TYR A 330 -8.75 11.79 28.17
N ALA A 331 -9.27 12.68 29.01
CA ALA A 331 -10.60 12.51 29.56
C ALA A 331 -11.60 13.08 28.55
N PRO A 332 -12.62 12.32 28.10
CA PRO A 332 -13.74 12.92 27.40
C PRO A 332 -14.56 13.72 28.41
N GLN A 333 -14.43 15.05 28.40
CA GLN A 333 -15.42 15.90 29.06
C GLN A 333 -16.73 15.84 28.25
N ALA A 334 -17.78 15.33 28.88
CA ALA A 334 -19.14 15.40 28.38
C ALA A 334 -19.54 16.87 28.20
N SER A 335 -19.69 17.32 26.95
CA SER A 335 -20.31 18.60 26.64
C SER A 335 -21.82 18.39 26.53
N SER A 336 -22.54 18.85 27.55
CA SER A 336 -23.97 19.11 27.50
C SER A 336 -24.24 20.32 26.62
N ALA A 337 -24.67 20.12 25.38
CA ALA A 337 -25.23 21.16 24.53
C ALA A 337 -26.66 20.79 24.12
N ILE A 338 -27.60 21.65 24.48
CA ILE A 338 -29.04 21.55 24.21
C ILE A 338 -29.29 21.77 22.70
N PRO A 339 -30.24 21.06 22.06
CA PRO A 339 -30.56 21.29 20.65
C PRO A 339 -31.29 22.62 20.47
N VAL A 340 -30.78 23.48 19.58
CA VAL A 340 -31.47 24.66 19.05
C VAL A 340 -32.30 24.23 17.82
N PRO A 341 -33.58 24.64 17.67
CA PRO A 341 -34.37 24.27 16.51
C PRO A 341 -33.89 25.04 15.26
N GLN A 342 -33.59 24.30 14.18
CA GLN A 342 -33.30 24.88 12.87
C GLN A 342 -34.58 25.42 12.22
N GLN A 343 -34.56 26.69 11.80
CA GLN A 343 -35.53 27.28 10.88
C GLN A 343 -35.23 26.87 9.42
N PRO A 344 -36.25 26.76 8.56
CA PRO A 344 -36.07 26.31 7.18
C PRO A 344 -35.37 27.37 6.33
N ALA A 345 -34.24 26.98 5.73
CA ALA A 345 -33.50 27.81 4.79
C ALA A 345 -34.23 27.91 3.44
N GLN A 346 -34.41 29.14 2.96
CA GLN A 346 -34.95 29.46 1.63
C GLN A 346 -34.02 28.97 0.52
N ALA A 347 -34.61 28.33 -0.49
CA ALA A 347 -33.92 27.80 -1.65
C ALA A 347 -33.32 28.93 -2.52
N SER A 348 -32.01 28.86 -2.77
CA SER A 348 -31.35 29.62 -3.84
C SER A 348 -31.54 28.91 -5.19
N PRO A 349 -31.57 29.64 -6.33
CA PRO A 349 -31.86 29.04 -7.63
C PRO A 349 -30.73 28.10 -8.04
N ARG A 350 -31.09 26.85 -8.39
CA ARG A 350 -30.19 25.89 -9.02
C ARG A 350 -29.78 26.43 -10.39
N ILE A 351 -28.49 26.71 -10.55
CA ILE A 351 -27.86 26.80 -11.87
C ILE A 351 -27.89 25.38 -12.45
N GLU A 352 -28.69 25.17 -13.50
CA GLU A 352 -28.75 23.91 -14.23
C GLU A 352 -27.37 23.61 -14.83
N GLN A 353 -26.69 22.60 -14.26
CA GLN A 353 -25.55 21.98 -14.90
C GLN A 353 -26.06 21.17 -16.11
N PRO A 354 -25.32 21.14 -17.23
CA PRO A 354 -25.73 20.39 -18.42
C PRO A 354 -25.90 18.90 -18.08
N LEU A 355 -26.94 18.26 -18.61
CA LEU A 355 -27.21 16.83 -18.45
C LEU A 355 -25.91 16.01 -18.64
N ARG A 356 -25.41 15.40 -17.57
CA ARG A 356 -24.41 14.33 -17.67
C ARG A 356 -25.02 13.22 -18.53
N THR A 357 -24.34 12.83 -19.60
CA THR A 357 -24.66 11.61 -20.33
C THR A 357 -24.68 10.47 -19.30
N ALA A 358 -25.80 9.77 -19.14
CA ALA A 358 -25.94 8.76 -18.09
C ALA A 358 -24.91 7.63 -18.33
N LEU A 359 -24.01 7.41 -17.36
CA LEU A 359 -23.05 6.31 -17.38
C LEU A 359 -23.79 4.99 -17.09
N GLN A 360 -24.49 4.47 -18.10
CA GLN A 360 -25.33 3.29 -18.00
C GLN A 360 -24.65 2.07 -18.66
N PRO A 361 -24.44 0.96 -17.92
CA PRO A 361 -23.94 -0.27 -18.52
C PRO A 361 -24.92 -0.82 -19.56
N PHE A 362 -24.37 -1.26 -20.69
CA PHE A 362 -25.11 -1.95 -21.76
C PHE A 362 -26.35 -1.20 -22.33
N ALA A 363 -26.21 0.11 -22.56
CA ALA A 363 -27.25 0.93 -23.17
C ALA A 363 -27.70 0.43 -24.56
N GLY A 364 -29.01 0.20 -24.74
CA GLY A 364 -29.57 -0.42 -25.95
C GLY A 364 -29.76 -1.94 -25.84
N GLY A 365 -29.38 -2.54 -24.71
CA GLY A 365 -29.67 -3.91 -24.32
C GLY A 365 -29.00 -4.99 -25.17
N TRP A 366 -29.48 -6.24 -25.00
CA TRP A 366 -28.81 -7.42 -25.56
C TRP A 366 -28.51 -7.35 -27.07
N PRO A 367 -29.42 -6.89 -27.95
CA PRO A 367 -29.13 -6.83 -29.39
C PRO A 367 -27.93 -5.93 -29.74
N ALA A 368 -27.70 -4.85 -28.98
CA ALA A 368 -26.58 -3.93 -29.19
C ALA A 368 -25.24 -4.50 -28.68
N HIS A 369 -25.30 -5.40 -27.69
CA HIS A 369 -24.12 -5.81 -26.92
C HIS A 369 -23.69 -7.27 -27.10
N LYS A 370 -24.54 -8.14 -27.67
CA LYS A 370 -24.30 -9.59 -27.75
C LYS A 370 -22.95 -10.00 -28.37
N ASP A 371 -22.41 -9.20 -29.30
CA ASP A 371 -21.11 -9.45 -29.96
C ASP A 371 -20.15 -8.25 -29.86
N ARG A 372 -20.49 -7.25 -29.04
CA ARG A 372 -19.79 -5.95 -28.98
C ARG A 372 -18.57 -5.97 -28.06
N HIS A 373 -18.54 -6.90 -27.10
CA HIS A 373 -17.61 -6.87 -25.99
C HIS A 373 -16.52 -7.92 -26.06
N CYS A 374 -15.40 -7.65 -25.40
CA CYS A 374 -14.46 -8.65 -24.92
C CYS A 374 -14.40 -8.54 -23.39
N ILE A 375 -13.99 -9.59 -22.69
CA ILE A 375 -13.77 -9.54 -21.24
C ILE A 375 -12.29 -9.33 -21.01
N TRP A 376 -11.91 -8.14 -20.55
CA TRP A 376 -10.52 -7.80 -20.32
C TRP A 376 -10.15 -8.01 -18.86
N ILE A 377 -9.23 -8.96 -18.62
CA ILE A 377 -8.60 -9.14 -17.32
C ILE A 377 -7.31 -8.33 -17.31
N VAL A 378 -7.29 -7.22 -16.56
CA VAL A 378 -6.12 -6.36 -16.42
C VAL A 378 -4.97 -7.16 -15.81
N THR A 379 -3.92 -7.39 -16.59
CA THR A 379 -2.80 -8.27 -16.24
C THR A 379 -1.48 -7.49 -16.35
N PRO A 380 -1.10 -6.71 -15.32
CA PRO A 380 0.21 -6.05 -15.30
C PRO A 380 1.35 -7.07 -15.34
N ASP A 381 2.49 -6.67 -15.91
CA ASP A 381 3.67 -7.54 -15.99
C ASP A 381 4.08 -8.06 -14.60
N SER A 382 4.36 -9.35 -14.52
CA SER A 382 4.74 -10.06 -13.28
C SER A 382 3.69 -10.01 -12.15
N TYR A 383 2.43 -9.64 -12.44
CA TYR A 383 1.36 -9.58 -11.45
C TYR A 383 0.44 -10.80 -11.53
N ASN A 384 0.92 -11.94 -11.02
CA ASN A 384 0.20 -13.22 -11.06
C ASN A 384 -1.19 -13.20 -10.37
N HIS A 385 -1.44 -12.24 -9.47
CA HIS A 385 -2.71 -12.12 -8.75
C HIS A 385 -3.90 -11.75 -9.66
N SER A 386 -3.67 -11.28 -10.89
CA SER A 386 -4.74 -11.04 -11.88
C SER A 386 -5.52 -12.32 -12.23
N HIS A 387 -4.92 -13.49 -12.03
CA HIS A 387 -5.60 -14.78 -12.21
C HIS A 387 -6.71 -15.04 -11.19
N ALA A 388 -6.85 -14.21 -10.14
CA ALA A 388 -7.99 -14.26 -9.23
C ALA A 388 -9.33 -13.90 -9.92
N PHE A 389 -9.28 -13.30 -11.11
CA PHE A 389 -10.46 -12.93 -11.90
C PHE A 389 -10.88 -13.99 -12.92
N ASP A 390 -10.08 -15.02 -13.13
CA ASP A 390 -10.25 -15.95 -14.26
C ASP A 390 -11.58 -16.69 -14.21
N GLU A 391 -11.99 -17.20 -13.04
CA GLU A 391 -13.21 -17.99 -12.93
C GLU A 391 -14.48 -17.15 -13.09
N VAL A 392 -14.52 -15.95 -12.50
CA VAL A 392 -15.67 -15.04 -12.66
C VAL A 392 -15.77 -14.48 -14.08
N ALA A 393 -14.63 -14.24 -14.75
CA ALA A 393 -14.59 -13.87 -16.16
C ALA A 393 -15.06 -15.03 -17.06
N LEU A 394 -14.63 -16.27 -16.76
CA LEU A 394 -15.08 -17.48 -17.46
C LEU A 394 -16.58 -17.70 -17.31
N GLY A 395 -17.13 -17.46 -16.12
CA GLY A 395 -18.57 -17.50 -15.86
C GLY A 395 -19.32 -16.50 -16.75
N LEU A 396 -18.85 -15.26 -16.84
CA LEU A 396 -19.46 -14.25 -17.70
C LEU A 396 -19.31 -14.60 -19.19
N GLN A 397 -18.17 -15.11 -19.64
CA GLN A 397 -17.99 -15.58 -21.01
C GLN A 397 -19.01 -16.68 -21.34
N GLY A 398 -19.15 -17.67 -20.47
CA GLY A 398 -20.14 -18.75 -20.62
C GLY A 398 -21.56 -18.22 -20.70
N ALA A 399 -21.91 -17.18 -19.93
CA ALA A 399 -23.22 -16.55 -20.00
C ALA A 399 -23.49 -15.88 -21.36
N PHE A 400 -22.49 -15.23 -21.96
CA PHE A 400 -22.62 -14.70 -23.32
C PHE A 400 -22.87 -15.82 -24.33
N GLU A 401 -22.13 -16.92 -24.23
CA GLU A 401 -22.26 -18.09 -25.13
C GLU A 401 -23.63 -18.76 -24.98
N GLU A 402 -24.11 -18.96 -23.75
CA GLU A 402 -25.43 -19.54 -23.44
C GLU A 402 -26.59 -18.70 -24.01
N LEU A 403 -26.42 -17.37 -24.09
CA LEU A 403 -27.40 -16.44 -24.67
C LEU A 403 -27.25 -16.26 -26.20
N GLY A 404 -26.31 -16.98 -26.84
CA GLY A 404 -26.05 -16.91 -28.27
C GLY A 404 -25.26 -15.68 -28.72
N GLY A 405 -24.47 -15.09 -27.82
CA GLY A 405 -23.52 -14.01 -28.09
C GLY A 405 -22.06 -14.44 -27.95
N SER A 406 -21.15 -13.47 -27.94
CA SER A 406 -19.71 -13.68 -27.85
C SER A 406 -19.03 -12.54 -27.09
N ALA A 407 -18.31 -12.88 -26.02
CA ALA A 407 -17.42 -11.97 -25.29
C ALA A 407 -16.11 -12.69 -24.89
N PRO A 408 -15.11 -12.78 -25.78
CA PRO A 408 -13.88 -13.53 -25.51
C PRO A 408 -13.05 -12.88 -24.41
N ILE A 409 -12.41 -13.70 -23.57
CA ILE A 409 -11.45 -13.23 -22.55
C ILE A 409 -10.14 -12.82 -23.22
N VAL A 410 -9.63 -11.64 -22.86
CA VAL A 410 -8.37 -11.07 -23.33
C VAL A 410 -7.56 -10.52 -22.14
N ARG A 411 -6.24 -10.47 -22.29
CA ARG A 411 -5.32 -9.89 -21.29
C ARG A 411 -4.55 -8.68 -21.81
N ASP A 412 -4.33 -8.62 -23.12
CA ASP A 412 -3.68 -7.51 -23.81
C ASP A 412 -4.73 -6.58 -24.45
N MET A 413 -4.55 -5.28 -24.30
CA MET A 413 -5.39 -4.26 -24.93
C MET A 413 -5.37 -4.33 -26.46
N ASN A 414 -4.26 -4.76 -27.05
CA ASN A 414 -4.13 -4.95 -28.50
C ASN A 414 -5.01 -6.10 -29.02
N ALA A 415 -5.46 -7.00 -28.14
CA ALA A 415 -6.31 -8.13 -28.49
C ALA A 415 -7.82 -7.79 -28.48
N PHE A 416 -8.21 -6.53 -28.27
CA PHE A 416 -9.63 -6.14 -28.25
C PHE A 416 -10.34 -6.38 -29.59
N ALA A 417 -9.61 -6.40 -30.72
CA ALA A 417 -10.17 -6.70 -32.05
C ALA A 417 -11.41 -5.84 -32.38
N GLY A 418 -11.38 -4.56 -32.03
CA GLY A 418 -12.49 -3.61 -32.25
C GLY A 418 -13.64 -3.68 -31.24
N ARG A 419 -13.60 -4.59 -30.26
CA ARG A 419 -14.59 -4.75 -29.20
C ARG A 419 -14.38 -3.77 -28.04
N ALA A 420 -15.43 -3.48 -27.30
CA ALA A 420 -15.35 -2.69 -26.08
C ALA A 420 -15.13 -3.60 -24.86
N PRO A 421 -14.15 -3.33 -23.97
CA PRO A 421 -13.87 -4.22 -22.86
C PRO A 421 -14.92 -4.14 -21.74
N ILE A 422 -15.28 -5.31 -21.22
CA ILE A 422 -15.81 -5.50 -19.86
C ILE A 422 -14.61 -5.77 -18.96
N ILE A 423 -14.30 -4.84 -18.06
CA ILE A 423 -13.01 -4.73 -17.39
C ILE A 423 -13.08 -5.38 -16.01
N TYR A 424 -12.25 -6.41 -15.82
CA TYR A 424 -11.93 -7.00 -14.52
C TYR A 424 -10.56 -6.51 -14.06
N GLY A 425 -10.42 -6.13 -12.79
CA GLY A 425 -9.18 -5.59 -12.25
C GLY A 425 -8.97 -4.09 -12.52
N GLY A 426 -10.06 -3.31 -12.61
CA GLY A 426 -9.98 -1.86 -12.84
C GLY A 426 -9.15 -1.08 -11.79
N ASN A 427 -9.01 -1.62 -10.58
CA ASN A 427 -8.15 -1.10 -9.51
C ASN A 427 -6.65 -1.11 -9.86
N LEU A 428 -6.24 -1.92 -10.83
CA LEU A 428 -4.87 -2.03 -11.33
C LEU A 428 -4.56 -1.03 -12.45
N LEU A 429 -5.57 -0.33 -12.97
CA LEU A 429 -5.39 0.59 -14.08
C LEU A 429 -4.89 1.98 -13.65
N PRO A 430 -4.09 2.65 -14.50
CA PRO A 430 -3.85 4.08 -14.40
C PRO A 430 -5.12 4.84 -14.84
N ALA A 431 -5.40 6.01 -14.23
CA ALA A 431 -6.64 6.75 -14.51
C ALA A 431 -6.70 7.31 -15.94
N GLU A 432 -5.53 7.57 -16.53
CA GLU A 432 -5.34 8.12 -17.86
C GLU A 432 -5.82 7.16 -18.96
N ILE A 433 -5.92 5.86 -18.67
CA ILE A 433 -6.38 4.87 -19.64
C ILE A 433 -7.82 5.10 -20.06
N VAL A 434 -8.64 5.70 -19.18
CA VAL A 434 -10.08 5.92 -19.43
C VAL A 434 -10.31 6.71 -20.71
N GLY A 435 -9.45 7.71 -21.00
CA GLY A 435 -9.54 8.50 -22.24
C GLY A 435 -9.22 7.72 -23.53
N HIS A 436 -8.64 6.52 -23.41
CA HIS A 436 -8.25 5.67 -24.53
C HIS A 436 -9.18 4.48 -24.74
N LEU A 437 -10.11 4.24 -23.80
CA LEU A 437 -11.03 3.11 -23.87
C LEU A 437 -12.23 3.41 -24.78
N PRO A 438 -12.77 2.40 -25.50
CA PRO A 438 -14.03 2.55 -26.24
C PRO A 438 -15.17 3.05 -25.34
N LYS A 439 -16.09 3.85 -25.88
CA LYS A 439 -17.20 4.45 -25.10
C LYS A 439 -18.10 3.42 -24.41
N ASP A 440 -18.24 2.23 -24.99
CA ASP A 440 -19.09 1.17 -24.45
C ASP A 440 -18.36 0.33 -23.37
N SER A 441 -17.18 0.73 -22.92
CA SER A 441 -16.44 -0.02 -21.90
C SER A 441 -17.18 -0.02 -20.57
N VAL A 442 -17.22 -1.16 -19.89
CA VAL A 442 -17.89 -1.33 -18.59
C VAL A 442 -16.87 -1.86 -17.60
N VAL A 443 -16.80 -1.29 -16.39
CA VAL A 443 -15.94 -1.82 -15.33
C VAL A 443 -16.76 -2.68 -14.36
N ILE A 444 -16.26 -3.87 -14.05
CA ILE A 444 -16.81 -4.73 -13.01
C ILE A 444 -15.97 -4.57 -11.75
N ASN A 445 -16.57 -4.00 -10.71
CA ASN A 445 -15.95 -3.93 -9.40
C ASN A 445 -16.18 -5.24 -8.63
N LEU A 446 -15.09 -5.89 -8.26
CA LEU A 446 -15.08 -7.08 -7.38
C LEU A 446 -14.44 -6.80 -6.02
N GLU A 447 -13.92 -5.59 -5.81
CA GLU A 447 -13.32 -5.20 -4.55
C GLU A 447 -14.40 -4.87 -3.53
N GLN A 448 -14.17 -5.22 -2.27
CA GLN A 448 -15.06 -4.82 -1.18
C GLN A 448 -15.03 -3.29 -1.04
N VAL A 449 -16.21 -2.68 -0.94
CA VAL A 449 -16.36 -1.23 -0.79
C VAL A 449 -16.58 -0.91 0.67
N SER A 450 -15.46 -0.76 1.39
CA SER A 450 -15.41 -0.43 2.81
C SER A 450 -14.31 0.60 3.08
N GLU A 451 -14.28 1.17 4.28
CA GLU A 451 -13.18 2.05 4.70
C GLU A 451 -11.85 1.31 4.86
N GLU A 452 -11.90 0.00 5.12
CA GLU A 452 -10.72 -0.88 5.27
C GLU A 452 -10.10 -1.29 3.91
N SER A 453 -10.85 -1.14 2.81
CA SER A 453 -10.42 -1.57 1.48
C SER A 453 -9.38 -0.63 0.88
N ILE A 454 -8.17 -1.14 0.68
CA ILE A 454 -7.06 -0.40 0.06
C ILE A 454 -7.25 -0.15 -1.43
N TRP A 455 -8.12 -0.95 -2.04
CA TRP A 455 -8.33 -0.94 -3.49
C TRP A 455 -9.31 0.15 -3.90
N ILE A 456 -10.26 0.51 -3.04
CA ILE A 456 -11.16 1.66 -3.24
C ILE A 456 -10.45 2.97 -2.83
N ASN A 457 -9.36 3.29 -3.53
CA ASN A 457 -8.61 4.53 -3.37
C ASN A 457 -9.06 5.61 -4.36
N SER A 458 -8.50 6.82 -4.27
CA SER A 458 -8.87 7.96 -5.11
C SER A 458 -8.68 7.71 -6.61
N ARG A 459 -7.60 7.00 -7.00
CA ARG A 459 -7.32 6.65 -8.40
C ARG A 459 -8.43 5.76 -8.94
N TYR A 460 -8.73 4.65 -8.26
CA TYR A 460 -9.77 3.74 -8.73
C TYR A 460 -11.16 4.37 -8.66
N THR A 461 -11.45 5.17 -7.62
CA THR A 461 -12.69 5.95 -7.53
C THR A 461 -12.85 6.90 -8.71
N SER A 462 -11.77 7.52 -9.21
CA SER A 462 -11.81 8.36 -10.41
C SER A 462 -12.19 7.56 -11.66
N ILE A 463 -11.70 6.32 -11.79
CA ILE A 463 -12.06 5.42 -12.89
C ILE A 463 -13.54 5.05 -12.81
N LEU A 464 -14.01 4.61 -11.64
CA LEU A 464 -15.42 4.25 -11.40
C LEU A 464 -16.37 5.43 -11.66
N LYS A 465 -15.96 6.67 -11.37
CA LYS A 465 -16.74 7.89 -11.67
C LYS A 465 -16.82 8.22 -13.16
N SER A 466 -15.94 7.65 -13.98
CA SER A 466 -15.78 8.04 -15.39
C SER A 466 -16.28 6.97 -16.37
N LEU A 467 -16.62 5.78 -15.88
CA LEU A 467 -17.09 4.64 -16.68
C LEU A 467 -18.44 4.12 -16.16
N PRO A 468 -19.24 3.46 -17.01
CA PRO A 468 -20.31 2.58 -16.55
C PRO A 468 -19.77 1.50 -15.60
N VAL A 469 -20.42 1.33 -14.44
CA VAL A 469 -19.97 0.42 -13.37
C VAL A 469 -21.02 -0.66 -13.14
N LEU A 470 -20.56 -1.91 -12.99
CA LEU A 470 -21.31 -3.00 -12.38
C LEU A 470 -20.57 -3.48 -11.13
N ASP A 471 -21.29 -3.67 -10.03
CA ASP A 471 -20.76 -4.28 -8.81
C ASP A 471 -21.39 -5.66 -8.58
N TYR A 472 -20.65 -6.58 -7.97
CA TYR A 472 -21.16 -7.91 -7.63
C TYR A 472 -22.11 -7.91 -6.43
N SER A 473 -22.06 -6.88 -5.59
CA SER A 473 -22.80 -6.84 -4.32
C SER A 473 -23.74 -5.62 -4.27
N PRO A 474 -25.04 -5.83 -3.97
CA PRO A 474 -25.97 -4.75 -3.68
C PRO A 474 -25.49 -3.82 -2.55
N ARG A 475 -24.84 -4.39 -1.52
CA ARG A 475 -24.26 -3.66 -0.38
C ARG A 475 -23.10 -2.76 -0.81
N ASN A 476 -22.22 -3.28 -1.67
CA ASN A 476 -21.15 -2.48 -2.25
C ASN A 476 -21.69 -1.32 -3.10
N ARG A 477 -22.74 -1.55 -3.91
CA ARG A 477 -23.37 -0.49 -4.71
C ARG A 477 -23.84 0.66 -3.81
N GLU A 478 -24.47 0.36 -2.67
CA GLU A 478 -24.88 1.39 -1.70
C GLU A 478 -23.67 2.17 -1.16
N ASN A 479 -22.59 1.48 -0.84
CA ASN A 479 -21.35 2.13 -0.39
C ASN A 479 -20.65 2.93 -1.50
N LEU A 480 -20.77 2.53 -2.78
CA LEU A 480 -20.29 3.30 -3.93
C LEU A 480 -21.11 4.57 -4.15
N ALA A 481 -22.44 4.50 -3.98
CA ALA A 481 -23.30 5.67 -4.05
C ALA A 481 -22.91 6.72 -3.00
N ALA A 482 -22.59 6.29 -1.77
CA ALA A 482 -22.06 7.18 -0.73
C ALA A 482 -20.70 7.83 -1.08
N LYS A 483 -19.95 7.26 -2.03
CA LYS A 483 -18.68 7.81 -2.56
C LYS A 483 -18.88 8.66 -3.84
N GLY A 484 -20.12 8.91 -4.23
CA GLY A 484 -20.50 9.70 -5.40
C GLY A 484 -20.43 8.91 -6.72
N ILE A 485 -20.64 7.60 -6.67
CA ILE A 485 -20.79 6.68 -7.80
C ILE A 485 -22.20 6.09 -7.71
N ASP A 486 -23.21 6.94 -7.91
CA ASP A 486 -24.63 6.59 -7.79
C ASP A 486 -25.19 5.87 -9.03
N HIS A 487 -24.40 5.82 -10.11
CA HIS A 487 -24.74 5.16 -11.37
C HIS A 487 -24.37 3.67 -11.44
N ALA A 488 -23.78 3.10 -10.38
CA ALA A 488 -23.37 1.69 -10.39
C ALA A 488 -24.59 0.74 -10.44
N GLY A 489 -24.61 -0.17 -11.41
CA GLY A 489 -25.54 -1.29 -11.45
C GLY A 489 -25.05 -2.49 -10.63
N VAL A 490 -25.88 -3.54 -10.52
CA VAL A 490 -25.49 -4.81 -9.88
C VAL A 490 -25.46 -5.92 -10.92
N LEU A 491 -24.36 -6.65 -10.98
CA LEU A 491 -24.24 -7.93 -11.68
C LEU A 491 -23.66 -8.95 -10.69
N GLU A 492 -24.54 -9.68 -10.01
CA GLU A 492 -24.15 -10.71 -9.05
C GLU A 492 -23.36 -11.85 -9.71
N ILE A 493 -22.66 -12.62 -8.89
CA ILE A 493 -21.93 -13.81 -9.33
C ILE A 493 -22.90 -14.99 -9.41
N GLY A 494 -23.07 -15.51 -10.62
CA GLY A 494 -23.91 -16.64 -10.97
C GLY A 494 -23.13 -17.82 -11.52
N TYR A 495 -23.85 -18.85 -11.91
CA TYR A 495 -23.35 -20.09 -12.46
C TYR A 495 -23.45 -20.09 -13.99
N SER A 496 -22.40 -20.62 -14.62
CA SER A 496 -22.38 -21.02 -16.03
C SER A 496 -21.80 -22.44 -16.09
N ARG A 497 -22.22 -23.24 -17.07
CA ARG A 497 -21.83 -24.66 -17.13
C ARG A 497 -20.30 -24.87 -17.22
N CYS A 498 -19.59 -23.93 -17.87
CA CYS A 498 -18.13 -23.95 -18.02
C CYS A 498 -17.35 -23.92 -16.70
N LEU A 499 -17.99 -23.56 -15.57
CA LEU A 499 -17.33 -23.50 -14.26
C LEU A 499 -17.18 -24.88 -13.60
N SER A 500 -17.96 -25.89 -14.02
CA SER A 500 -17.89 -27.25 -13.47
C SER A 500 -16.80 -28.06 -14.17
N GLN A 501 -15.55 -27.88 -13.77
CA GLN A 501 -14.37 -28.43 -14.45
C GLN A 501 -13.44 -29.29 -13.59
N ILE A 502 -13.59 -29.28 -12.26
CA ILE A 502 -12.72 -30.03 -11.35
C ILE A 502 -13.19 -31.49 -11.25
N GLU A 503 -12.34 -32.40 -11.72
CA GLU A 503 -12.45 -33.82 -11.42
C GLU A 503 -11.86 -34.11 -10.03
N HIS A 504 -12.68 -34.59 -9.10
CA HIS A 504 -12.24 -34.86 -7.73
C HIS A 504 -11.34 -36.08 -7.68
N ALA A 505 -10.27 -36.00 -6.87
CA ALA A 505 -9.39 -37.13 -6.65
C ALA A 505 -10.14 -38.25 -5.91
N PRO A 506 -9.93 -39.54 -6.26
CA PRO A 506 -10.55 -40.67 -5.57
C PRO A 506 -10.12 -40.77 -4.10
N VAL A 507 -8.95 -40.22 -3.77
CA VAL A 507 -8.44 -40.11 -2.41
C VAL A 507 -8.17 -38.64 -2.10
N LYS A 508 -8.85 -38.12 -1.07
CA LYS A 508 -8.67 -36.76 -0.56
C LYS A 508 -7.70 -36.77 0.62
N ASP A 509 -6.44 -36.49 0.33
CA ASP A 509 -5.33 -36.53 1.29
C ASP A 509 -5.08 -35.19 2.00
N ILE A 510 -5.74 -34.12 1.57
CA ILE A 510 -5.78 -32.82 2.24
C ILE A 510 -7.06 -32.76 3.06
N ASP A 511 -6.94 -32.63 4.39
CA ASP A 511 -8.12 -32.48 5.25
C ASP A 511 -8.75 -31.11 5.04
N VAL A 512 -7.94 -30.05 5.14
CA VAL A 512 -8.41 -28.67 5.02
C VAL A 512 -7.50 -27.90 4.08
N LEU A 513 -8.09 -27.29 3.05
CA LEU A 513 -7.41 -26.38 2.15
C LEU A 513 -7.82 -24.94 2.45
N PHE A 514 -6.85 -24.04 2.59
CA PHE A 514 -7.05 -22.61 2.52
C PHE A 514 -6.22 -22.04 1.38
N TYR A 515 -6.79 -21.16 0.55
CA TYR A 515 -6.01 -20.41 -0.43
C TYR A 515 -6.33 -18.91 -0.40
N GLY A 516 -5.28 -18.11 -0.24
CA GLY A 516 -5.39 -16.66 -0.03
C GLY A 516 -4.27 -16.10 0.83
N SER A 517 -4.26 -14.79 1.01
CA SER A 517 -3.30 -14.09 1.87
C SER A 517 -3.45 -14.51 3.34
N LEU A 518 -2.34 -14.68 4.05
CA LEU A 518 -2.38 -14.88 5.49
C LEU A 518 -2.45 -13.54 6.22
N ASN A 519 -3.18 -13.56 7.32
CA ASN A 519 -3.09 -12.60 8.42
C ASN A 519 -3.03 -13.41 9.72
N GLU A 520 -2.91 -12.75 10.87
CA GLU A 520 -2.80 -13.43 12.17
C GLU A 520 -4.00 -14.32 12.47
N ARG A 521 -5.21 -13.87 12.14
CA ARG A 521 -6.47 -14.61 12.35
C ARG A 521 -6.49 -15.92 11.57
N ARG A 522 -6.20 -15.85 10.27
CA ARG A 522 -6.13 -17.03 9.39
C ARG A 522 -5.04 -17.98 9.84
N HIS A 523 -3.84 -17.46 10.13
CA HIS A 523 -2.74 -18.27 10.61
C HIS A 523 -3.08 -18.98 11.94
N HIS A 524 -3.78 -18.31 12.86
CA HIS A 524 -4.23 -18.91 14.12
C HIS A 524 -5.13 -20.13 13.89
N ILE A 525 -6.18 -20.01 13.07
CA ILE A 525 -7.08 -21.13 12.77
C ILE A 525 -6.30 -22.29 12.12
N LEU A 526 -5.54 -22.02 11.06
CA LEU A 526 -4.83 -23.06 10.31
C LEU A 526 -3.81 -23.79 11.18
N LYS A 527 -3.04 -23.05 11.98
CA LYS A 527 -2.06 -23.64 12.90
C LYS A 527 -2.73 -24.45 14.01
N THR A 528 -3.87 -24.00 14.54
CA THR A 528 -4.59 -24.75 15.58
C THR A 528 -5.14 -26.06 15.03
N LEU A 529 -5.68 -26.05 13.81
CA LEU A 529 -6.14 -27.27 13.13
C LEU A 529 -4.99 -28.24 12.82
N GLU A 530 -3.84 -27.72 12.37
CA GLU A 530 -2.63 -28.52 12.13
C GLU A 530 -2.12 -29.15 13.44
N GLN A 531 -2.07 -28.39 14.54
CA GLN A 531 -1.70 -28.89 15.87
C GLN A 531 -2.72 -29.91 16.41
N GLY A 532 -3.98 -29.80 15.99
CA GLY A 532 -5.04 -30.79 16.22
C GLY A 532 -4.90 -32.07 15.38
N GLY A 533 -3.84 -32.20 14.58
CA GLY A 533 -3.50 -33.40 13.82
C GLY A 533 -4.09 -33.47 12.42
N LEU A 534 -4.72 -32.40 11.93
CA LEU A 534 -5.26 -32.35 10.56
C LEU A 534 -4.19 -32.01 9.53
N LYS A 535 -4.30 -32.58 8.33
CA LYS A 535 -3.44 -32.24 7.19
C LYS A 535 -3.94 -30.97 6.50
N ILE A 536 -3.27 -29.86 6.81
CA ILE A 536 -3.61 -28.54 6.28
C ILE A 536 -2.76 -28.24 5.03
N ALA A 537 -3.40 -27.75 3.97
CA ALA A 537 -2.72 -27.14 2.84
C ALA A 537 -3.04 -25.65 2.79
N HIS A 538 -2.01 -24.82 2.68
CA HIS A 538 -2.16 -23.39 2.41
C HIS A 538 -1.52 -23.04 1.07
N LEU A 539 -2.30 -22.41 0.19
CA LEU A 539 -1.80 -21.86 -1.08
C LEU A 539 -1.86 -20.34 -1.07
N PHE A 540 -0.80 -19.70 -1.56
CA PHE A 540 -0.77 -18.27 -1.80
C PHE A 540 -0.21 -18.00 -3.18
N ASN A 541 -0.89 -17.13 -3.94
CA ASN A 541 -0.50 -16.79 -5.31
C ASN A 541 -0.45 -18.02 -6.27
N VAL A 542 -1.37 -18.98 -6.08
CA VAL A 542 -1.54 -20.18 -6.92
C VAL A 542 -2.96 -20.16 -7.51
N TYR A 543 -3.07 -20.34 -8.82
CA TYR A 543 -4.31 -20.22 -9.59
C TYR A 543 -4.44 -21.32 -10.65
N GLY A 544 -5.61 -21.42 -11.27
CA GLY A 544 -5.88 -22.36 -12.35
C GLY A 544 -5.59 -23.81 -11.95
N ALA A 545 -4.99 -24.57 -12.88
CA ALA A 545 -4.81 -26.02 -12.75
C ALA A 545 -4.08 -26.46 -11.47
N GLU A 546 -3.07 -25.71 -11.01
CA GLU A 546 -2.33 -26.06 -9.79
C GLU A 546 -3.22 -25.91 -8.53
N ARG A 547 -3.99 -24.82 -8.44
CA ARG A 547 -4.96 -24.62 -7.36
C ARG A 547 -6.06 -25.68 -7.41
N ASP A 548 -6.55 -25.97 -8.61
CA ASP A 548 -7.66 -26.89 -8.82
C ASP A 548 -7.26 -28.34 -8.48
N ALA A 549 -6.01 -28.72 -8.72
CA ALA A 549 -5.45 -29.99 -8.27
C ALA A 549 -5.44 -30.11 -6.74
N ALA A 550 -5.19 -29.02 -6.00
CA ALA A 550 -5.30 -29.02 -4.54
C ALA A 550 -6.76 -29.08 -4.08
N ILE A 551 -7.67 -28.36 -4.75
CA ILE A 551 -9.11 -28.41 -4.47
C ILE A 551 -9.65 -29.84 -4.67
N ALA A 552 -9.28 -30.51 -5.76
CA ALA A 552 -9.68 -31.89 -6.07
C ALA A 552 -9.29 -32.89 -4.97
N ARG A 553 -8.20 -32.61 -4.23
CA ARG A 553 -7.64 -33.45 -3.16
C ARG A 553 -8.14 -33.05 -1.75
N ALA A 554 -8.85 -31.94 -1.62
CA ALA A 554 -9.30 -31.41 -0.34
C ALA A 554 -10.66 -32.01 0.09
N LYS A 555 -10.77 -32.40 1.36
CA LYS A 555 -12.05 -32.76 1.98
C LYS A 555 -12.91 -31.53 2.21
N ILE A 556 -12.31 -30.45 2.71
CA ILE A 556 -12.98 -29.16 2.96
C ILE A 556 -12.08 -28.04 2.44
N VAL A 557 -12.71 -27.01 1.85
CA VAL A 557 -12.07 -25.71 1.66
C VAL A 557 -12.60 -24.73 2.69
N ILE A 558 -11.71 -24.13 3.48
CA ILE A 558 -12.08 -23.18 4.53
C ILE A 558 -11.98 -21.74 4.00
N ASN A 559 -12.99 -20.92 4.27
CA ASN A 559 -13.04 -19.49 3.95
C ASN A 559 -13.08 -18.69 5.25
N ILE A 560 -12.11 -17.81 5.46
CA ILE A 560 -11.96 -17.00 6.67
C ILE A 560 -11.82 -15.54 6.24
N HIS A 561 -12.54 -14.63 6.88
CA HIS A 561 -12.57 -13.22 6.48
C HIS A 561 -11.18 -12.57 6.59
N HIS A 562 -10.88 -11.67 5.66
CA HIS A 562 -9.67 -10.83 5.76
C HIS A 562 -9.91 -9.61 6.64
N TYR A 563 -11.05 -8.96 6.41
CA TYR A 563 -11.50 -7.71 7.01
C TYR A 563 -12.54 -7.96 8.10
N ALA A 564 -12.71 -7.03 9.03
CA ALA A 564 -13.76 -7.12 10.04
C ALA A 564 -15.15 -6.85 9.45
N SER A 565 -15.21 -6.16 8.30
CA SER A 565 -16.47 -5.82 7.60
C SER A 565 -17.24 -7.01 7.06
N GLY A 566 -16.62 -8.19 6.93
CA GLY A 566 -17.31 -9.47 6.73
C GLY A 566 -18.20 -9.58 5.49
N VAL A 567 -17.90 -8.90 4.38
CA VAL A 567 -18.64 -9.13 3.13
C VAL A 567 -18.36 -10.55 2.65
N PHE A 568 -19.41 -11.33 2.45
CA PHE A 568 -19.33 -12.72 2.03
C PHE A 568 -18.54 -12.85 0.71
N GLU A 569 -17.44 -13.60 0.73
CA GLU A 569 -16.51 -13.73 -0.40
C GLU A 569 -17.05 -14.67 -1.50
N ILE A 570 -18.25 -14.39 -2.03
CA ILE A 570 -18.88 -15.15 -3.11
C ILE A 570 -18.02 -15.25 -4.36
N VAL A 571 -17.16 -14.25 -4.61
CA VAL A 571 -16.15 -14.27 -5.70
C VAL A 571 -15.24 -15.50 -5.59
N ARG A 572 -14.85 -15.91 -4.37
CA ARG A 572 -14.06 -17.14 -4.13
C ARG A 572 -14.95 -18.37 -4.09
N ILE A 573 -16.09 -18.28 -3.40
CA ILE A 573 -16.90 -19.44 -3.03
C ILE A 573 -17.70 -19.99 -4.22
N SER A 574 -18.17 -19.13 -5.13
CA SER A 574 -18.99 -19.54 -6.29
C SER A 574 -18.34 -20.66 -7.11
N TYR A 575 -17.04 -20.57 -7.39
CA TYR A 575 -16.32 -21.60 -8.13
C TYR A 575 -16.19 -22.92 -7.35
N LEU A 576 -16.03 -22.86 -6.03
CA LEU A 576 -16.01 -24.05 -5.17
C LEU A 576 -17.37 -24.76 -5.18
N LEU A 577 -18.46 -24.00 -5.09
CA LEU A 577 -19.82 -24.55 -5.14
C LEU A 577 -20.14 -25.15 -6.51
N ALA A 578 -19.77 -24.46 -7.60
CA ALA A 578 -19.90 -24.97 -8.97
C ALA A 578 -19.17 -26.32 -9.16
N ASN A 579 -18.13 -26.59 -8.36
CA ASN A 579 -17.36 -27.82 -8.41
C ASN A 579 -17.68 -28.81 -7.28
N ARG A 580 -18.83 -28.69 -6.61
CA ARG A 580 -19.26 -29.63 -5.54
C ARG A 580 -18.20 -29.79 -4.43
N VAL A 581 -17.65 -28.67 -3.98
CA VAL A 581 -16.70 -28.65 -2.85
C VAL A 581 -17.45 -28.36 -1.55
N CYS A 582 -17.16 -29.12 -0.50
CA CYS A 582 -17.64 -28.79 0.85
C CYS A 582 -16.87 -27.56 1.36
N VAL A 583 -17.59 -26.45 1.58
CA VAL A 583 -17.01 -25.18 2.06
C VAL A 583 -17.44 -24.93 3.50
N LEU A 584 -16.47 -24.59 4.35
CA LEU A 584 -16.71 -24.02 5.69
C LEU A 584 -16.32 -22.54 5.64
N THR A 585 -17.29 -21.64 5.84
CA THR A 585 -17.06 -20.20 5.84
C THR A 585 -17.24 -19.60 7.24
N GLU A 586 -16.37 -18.65 7.57
CA GLU A 586 -16.67 -17.66 8.60
C GLU A 586 -17.91 -16.88 8.17
N GLY A 587 -18.84 -16.64 9.09
CA GLY A 587 -20.00 -15.80 8.81
C GLY A 587 -21.12 -15.92 9.85
N ASP A 588 -22.20 -15.20 9.59
CA ASP A 588 -23.46 -15.28 10.34
C ASP A 588 -24.54 -15.85 9.42
N ILE A 589 -25.28 -16.86 9.87
CA ILE A 589 -26.39 -17.45 9.11
C ILE A 589 -27.51 -16.45 8.79
N ARG A 590 -27.53 -15.32 9.50
CA ARG A 590 -28.46 -14.21 9.26
C ARG A 590 -27.99 -13.24 8.18
N ASP A 591 -26.75 -13.36 7.68
CA ASP A 591 -26.25 -12.48 6.62
C ASP A 591 -27.05 -12.73 5.32
N PRO A 592 -27.73 -11.71 4.76
CA PRO A 592 -28.52 -11.86 3.55
C PRO A 592 -27.72 -12.34 2.34
N ASP A 593 -26.41 -12.06 2.28
CA ASP A 593 -25.56 -12.52 1.17
C ASP A 593 -25.26 -14.02 1.27
N ILE A 594 -25.37 -14.61 2.46
CA ILE A 594 -25.14 -16.03 2.73
C ILE A 594 -26.45 -16.83 2.67
N GLN A 595 -27.59 -16.22 3.01
CA GLN A 595 -28.90 -16.89 3.06
C GLN A 595 -29.23 -17.77 1.84
N PRO A 596 -28.93 -17.37 0.58
CA PRO A 596 -29.19 -18.20 -0.60
C PRO A 596 -28.47 -19.56 -0.59
N PHE A 597 -27.44 -19.72 0.25
CA PHE A 597 -26.58 -20.89 0.31
C PHE A 597 -26.73 -21.70 1.60
N ILE A 598 -27.72 -21.40 2.45
CA ILE A 598 -27.97 -22.16 3.69
C ILE A 598 -28.16 -23.65 3.37
N GLY A 599 -27.43 -24.51 4.09
CA GLY A 599 -27.40 -25.96 3.86
C GLY A 599 -26.48 -26.40 2.70
N GLY A 600 -26.04 -25.46 1.86
CA GLY A 600 -25.05 -25.66 0.80
C GLY A 600 -23.64 -25.16 1.14
N VAL A 601 -23.50 -24.42 2.23
CA VAL A 601 -22.22 -24.08 2.88
C VAL A 601 -22.34 -24.28 4.38
N ALA A 602 -21.27 -24.75 5.04
CA ALA A 602 -21.18 -24.70 6.49
C ALA A 602 -20.79 -23.28 6.92
N ILE A 603 -21.51 -22.71 7.88
CA ILE A 603 -21.37 -21.31 8.30
C ILE A 603 -21.17 -21.30 9.81
N GLU A 604 -20.09 -20.71 10.27
CA GLU A 604 -19.83 -20.56 11.71
C GLU A 604 -19.19 -19.20 12.01
N PRO A 605 -19.43 -18.63 13.20
CA PRO A 605 -18.62 -17.53 13.68
C PRO A 605 -17.17 -17.99 13.91
N TYR A 606 -16.25 -17.03 13.90
CA TYR A 606 -14.80 -17.26 13.95
C TYR A 606 -14.36 -18.22 15.06
N ASP A 607 -14.91 -18.07 16.26
CA ASP A 607 -14.57 -18.85 17.46
C ASP A 607 -15.02 -20.33 17.39
N LYS A 608 -15.99 -20.64 16.53
CA LYS A 608 -16.51 -22.00 16.34
C LYS A 608 -15.93 -22.72 15.12
N MET A 609 -15.17 -22.01 14.27
CA MET A 609 -14.64 -22.58 13.04
C MET A 609 -13.77 -23.82 13.26
N ILE A 610 -12.96 -23.82 14.33
CA ILE A 610 -12.06 -24.94 14.63
C ILE A 610 -12.85 -26.20 15.00
N GLU A 611 -13.79 -26.08 15.94
CA GLU A 611 -14.67 -27.18 16.35
C GLU A 611 -15.45 -27.74 15.16
N ARG A 612 -16.06 -26.85 14.38
CA ARG A 612 -16.85 -27.25 13.22
C ARG A 612 -16.02 -27.94 12.15
N CYS A 613 -14.78 -27.48 11.94
CA CYS A 613 -13.87 -28.12 11.00
C CYS A 613 -13.59 -29.57 11.40
N HIS A 614 -13.30 -29.85 12.67
CA HIS A 614 -13.13 -31.22 13.16
C HIS A 614 -14.40 -32.08 12.96
N GLY A 615 -15.58 -31.53 13.27
CA GLY A 615 -16.85 -32.22 13.05
C GLY A 615 -17.05 -32.60 11.58
N LEU A 616 -16.84 -31.64 10.67
CA LEU A 616 -16.93 -31.89 9.24
C LEU A 616 -15.86 -32.87 8.75
N ILE A 617 -14.65 -32.90 9.29
CA ILE A 617 -13.63 -33.90 8.90
C ILE A 617 -14.03 -35.32 9.32
N ALA A 618 -14.71 -35.47 10.46
CA ALA A 618 -15.19 -36.76 10.95
C ALA A 618 -16.39 -37.32 10.16
N ASP A 619 -17.23 -36.46 9.58
CA ASP A 619 -18.47 -36.87 8.90
C ASP A 619 -18.41 -36.68 7.38
N ALA A 620 -18.21 -37.77 6.64
CA ALA A 620 -18.19 -37.75 5.18
C ALA A 620 -19.56 -37.50 4.55
N ALA A 621 -20.63 -38.06 5.14
CA ALA A 621 -21.98 -37.94 4.59
C ALA A 621 -22.49 -36.50 4.70
N GLU A 622 -22.17 -35.82 5.81
CA GLU A 622 -22.47 -34.40 5.99
C GLU A 622 -21.73 -33.55 4.95
N ARG A 623 -20.43 -33.78 4.74
CA ARG A 623 -19.66 -33.05 3.70
C ARG A 623 -20.25 -33.23 2.31
N ASP A 624 -20.63 -34.45 1.95
CA ASP A 624 -21.20 -34.76 0.63
C ASP A 624 -22.58 -34.10 0.45
N SER A 625 -23.40 -34.08 1.50
CA SER A 625 -24.68 -33.38 1.52
C SER A 625 -24.52 -31.88 1.33
N ILE A 626 -23.61 -31.24 2.09
CA ILE A 626 -23.31 -29.81 1.97
C ILE A 626 -22.81 -29.49 0.56
N ALA A 627 -21.86 -30.26 0.03
CA ALA A 627 -21.32 -30.07 -1.32
C ALA A 627 -22.39 -30.19 -2.42
N ALA A 628 -23.30 -31.17 -2.31
CA ALA A 628 -24.38 -31.36 -3.26
C ALA A 628 -25.40 -30.21 -3.21
N ASN A 629 -25.81 -29.79 -2.01
CA ASN A 629 -26.71 -28.67 -1.80
C ASN A 629 -26.08 -27.35 -2.27
N GLY A 630 -24.78 -27.16 -2.03
CA GLY A 630 -24.02 -26.00 -2.46
C GLY A 630 -23.97 -25.89 -3.99
N PHE A 631 -23.71 -27.00 -4.66
CA PHE A 631 -23.78 -27.07 -6.12
C PHE A 631 -25.19 -26.74 -6.65
N ALA A 632 -26.24 -27.31 -6.07
CA ALA A 632 -27.62 -27.02 -6.48
C ALA A 632 -27.99 -25.55 -6.25
N ALA A 633 -27.60 -24.97 -5.11
CA ALA A 633 -27.82 -23.56 -4.80
C ALA A 633 -27.09 -22.66 -5.79
N MET A 634 -25.84 -22.96 -6.14
CA MET A 634 -25.08 -22.20 -7.13
C MET A 634 -25.68 -22.36 -8.55
N GLN A 635 -26.03 -23.59 -8.94
CA GLN A 635 -26.61 -23.89 -10.25
C GLN A 635 -27.95 -23.20 -10.48
N SER A 636 -28.75 -22.98 -9.43
CA SER A 636 -30.04 -22.26 -9.55
C SER A 636 -29.90 -20.76 -9.84
N ARG A 637 -28.68 -20.21 -9.75
CA ARG A 637 -28.38 -18.79 -9.94
C ARG A 637 -27.71 -18.57 -11.30
N SER A 638 -28.47 -18.61 -12.39
CA SER A 638 -27.92 -18.49 -13.75
C SER A 638 -27.23 -17.14 -14.00
N GLN A 639 -25.95 -17.18 -14.38
CA GLN A 639 -25.21 -15.97 -14.77
C GLN A 639 -25.80 -15.33 -16.04
N ALA A 640 -26.35 -16.15 -16.95
CA ALA A 640 -27.04 -15.70 -18.16
C ALA A 640 -28.33 -14.92 -17.84
N GLU A 641 -29.14 -15.39 -16.89
CA GLU A 641 -30.35 -14.68 -16.46
C GLU A 641 -30.00 -13.35 -15.77
N MET A 642 -28.98 -13.34 -14.91
CA MET A 642 -28.48 -12.12 -14.27
C MET A 642 -27.97 -11.11 -15.31
N LEU A 643 -27.18 -11.55 -16.29
CA LEU A 643 -26.71 -10.70 -17.39
C LEU A 643 -27.88 -10.13 -18.20
N MET A 644 -28.89 -10.95 -18.53
CA MET A 644 -30.09 -10.47 -19.22
C MET A 644 -30.90 -9.48 -18.41
N SER A 645 -30.93 -9.59 -17.08
CA SER A 645 -31.56 -8.60 -16.20
C SER A 645 -30.87 -7.24 -16.32
N VAL A 646 -29.53 -7.22 -16.29
CA VAL A 646 -28.75 -5.99 -16.49
C VAL A 646 -28.96 -5.41 -17.89
N MET A 647 -28.96 -6.25 -18.92
CA MET A 647 -29.19 -5.83 -20.31
C MET A 647 -30.58 -5.23 -20.54
N LYS A 648 -31.62 -5.73 -19.84
CA LYS A 648 -32.98 -5.15 -19.86
C LYS A 648 -33.06 -3.83 -19.11
N ALA A 649 -32.29 -3.66 -18.03
CA ALA A 649 -32.18 -2.35 -17.37
C ALA A 649 -31.44 -1.31 -18.25
N GLY A 650 -30.73 -1.77 -19.29
CA GLY A 650 -30.05 -0.95 -20.30
C GLY A 650 -30.92 -0.50 -21.48
N THR A 651 -32.13 -1.03 -21.65
CA THR A 651 -33.09 -0.63 -22.70
C THR A 651 -33.96 0.51 -22.22
#